data_AF-A0AAV2NTF6-F1
#
_entry.id   AF-A0AAV2NTF6-F1
#
_cell.length_a   1.000
_cell.length_b   1.000
_cell.length_c   1.000
_cell.angle_alpha   90.00
_cell.angle_beta   90.00
_cell.angle_gamma   90.00
#
_symmetry.space_group_name_H-M   'P 1'
#
loop_
_entity.id
_entity.type
_entity.pdbx_description
1 polymer ?
#
loop_
_entity_poly.entity_id
_entity_poly.type
_entity_poly.pdbx_seq_one_letter_code
_entity_poly.pdbx_strand_id
1 'polypeptide(L)'
;MATKSDRKRRAAEKPAYESTAFYHWAVNLLGLGFGYLHRWHVSTLFENDRHFSHLSEIEREMSFRTEMGMYYSYYKTIAESKDFFDGMEKLSRDNLSEYGNVIDASRKYSLLPEIVAGFLYHIARSLGVISQEQCWQIERGDGLMPVTSCEGLGVPVYFYLEIVWSSTIFTAAILFYYATYLSNSIYGGLVTILFFFFNHNECTRVQWTPPLRETFAYPMLLFQMYSVTMAIRKYTKHDSDKEPTSLLKNRSRQGLFMDIFGSTICSLCTWQFSHFVFITQIVAILILKWLRIVPYDFYKNFCTAHALAIAAATKITNGTLIICSLYTCIIISSNVASFIMKLSRFQNIKREIILEIAIMIILTKWIKSYILYSQDDAHVFNILKSKLTDYRDFHTMLYTCSPEFDFLQYKTYEAIIRTLLLPTAILVGMLALYYWYRNFKTNDYPLCIEADVAYNVAGAVCSKRYLEKVGLKGELMRLAIFILLLGGMSYHGVDRFQEERGFIGEYSNIEQEELFEWIKSNTPKHAVFAGKMSLMANLMLSTKRPIVNNPYYESKEMRDRTMKVYEIFSRKDATSVYTSLRNMKVSYIVLEEPLCLGFANLPRGCQMIDLWDAADNGTAKAANKSPLCPLLFKGNAYPFRRAFVNNNYVVLQLDYSYYVEFKPKISIPLHYQF
;
A
#
# COMPACT_ATOMS: atom_id res chain seq x y z
N MET A 1 -72.77 -16.00 18.98
CA MET A 1 -72.14 -17.29 19.30
C MET A 1 -70.91 -17.45 18.42
N ALA A 2 -69.71 -17.22 18.96
CA ALA A 2 -68.46 -17.53 18.29
C ALA A 2 -68.12 -19.01 18.56
N THR A 3 -67.84 -19.77 17.50
CA THR A 3 -67.61 -21.22 17.57
C THR A 3 -66.19 -21.55 18.06
N LYS A 4 -66.12 -22.66 18.79
CA LYS A 4 -65.02 -23.19 19.64
C LYS A 4 -63.73 -23.59 18.89
N SER A 5 -63.52 -23.12 17.65
CA SER A 5 -62.44 -23.55 16.73
C SER A 5 -61.15 -22.73 16.84
N ASP A 6 -61.21 -21.46 17.26
CA ASP A 6 -60.03 -20.58 17.26
C ASP A 6 -59.10 -20.73 18.47
N ARG A 7 -59.45 -21.57 19.44
CA ARG A 7 -58.70 -21.65 20.72
C ARG A 7 -57.55 -22.66 20.74
N LYS A 8 -57.29 -23.39 19.64
CA LYS A 8 -56.27 -24.47 19.61
C LYS A 8 -55.06 -24.22 18.71
N ARG A 9 -54.82 -22.98 18.27
CA ARG A 9 -53.63 -22.59 17.49
C ARG A 9 -52.70 -21.60 18.22
N ARG A 10 -52.59 -21.74 19.53
CA ARG A 10 -51.52 -21.12 20.34
C ARG A 10 -50.64 -22.21 20.95
N ALA A 11 -49.94 -22.94 20.08
CA ALA A 11 -48.79 -23.73 20.47
C ALA A 11 -47.53 -22.93 20.05
N ALA A 12 -46.98 -22.22 21.02
CA ALA A 12 -45.60 -21.76 21.13
C ALA A 12 -44.80 -21.50 19.83
N GLU A 13 -45.07 -20.37 19.16
CA GLU A 13 -44.00 -19.67 18.43
C GLU A 13 -43.11 -18.97 19.48
N LYS A 14 -41.98 -19.59 19.84
CA LYS A 14 -40.86 -18.85 20.45
C LYS A 14 -40.35 -17.84 19.40
N PRO A 15 -39.98 -16.62 19.80
CA PRO A 15 -39.95 -15.48 18.89
C PRO A 15 -38.75 -15.56 17.95
N ALA A 16 -38.98 -15.36 16.65
CA ALA A 16 -37.94 -15.20 15.61
C ALA A 16 -36.86 -14.13 15.93
N TYR A 17 -37.15 -13.26 16.90
CA TYR A 17 -36.24 -12.25 17.43
C TYR A 17 -35.00 -12.84 18.14
N GLU A 18 -35.15 -13.90 18.95
CA GLU A 18 -34.02 -14.54 19.66
C GLU A 18 -33.05 -15.23 18.68
N SER A 19 -33.60 -15.88 17.64
CA SER A 19 -32.80 -16.51 16.58
C SER A 19 -31.99 -15.48 15.77
N THR A 20 -32.48 -14.25 15.64
CA THR A 20 -31.81 -13.18 14.87
C THR A 20 -30.69 -12.53 15.69
N ALA A 21 -30.93 -12.28 16.98
CA ALA A 21 -29.91 -11.77 17.89
C ALA A 21 -28.75 -12.76 18.08
N PHE A 22 -29.06 -14.05 18.27
CA PHE A 22 -28.06 -15.11 18.35
C PHE A 22 -27.22 -15.21 17.07
N TYR A 23 -27.85 -15.12 15.89
CA TYR A 23 -27.15 -15.11 14.61
C TYR A 23 -26.17 -13.93 14.51
N HIS A 24 -26.61 -12.71 14.84
CA HIS A 24 -25.72 -11.55 14.81
C HIS A 24 -24.58 -11.66 15.83
N TRP A 25 -24.84 -12.19 17.03
CA TRP A 25 -23.80 -12.41 18.02
C TRP A 25 -22.78 -13.44 17.56
N ALA A 26 -23.23 -14.57 17.00
CA ALA A 26 -22.37 -15.60 16.43
C ALA A 26 -21.50 -15.08 15.28
N VAL A 27 -22.08 -14.28 14.37
CA VAL A 27 -21.33 -13.63 13.27
C VAL A 27 -20.24 -12.72 13.82
N ASN A 28 -20.54 -11.88 14.81
CA ASN A 28 -19.54 -10.99 15.42
C ASN A 28 -18.43 -11.76 16.12
N LEU A 29 -18.77 -12.81 16.87
CA LEU A 29 -17.79 -13.65 17.57
C LEU A 29 -16.86 -14.37 16.59
N LEU A 30 -17.42 -14.95 15.51
CA LEU A 30 -16.64 -15.60 14.46
C LEU A 30 -15.74 -14.59 13.72
N GLY A 31 -16.28 -13.41 13.36
CA GLY A 31 -15.52 -12.37 12.68
C GLY A 31 -14.31 -11.90 13.50
N LEU A 32 -14.50 -11.65 14.80
CA LEU A 32 -13.40 -11.32 15.71
C LEU A 32 -12.42 -12.49 15.87
N GLY A 33 -12.91 -13.72 15.99
CA GLY A 33 -12.08 -14.92 16.05
C GLY A 33 -11.16 -15.06 14.85
N PHE A 34 -11.68 -14.91 13.62
CA PHE A 34 -10.87 -14.91 12.41
C PHE A 34 -9.89 -13.74 12.33
N GLY A 35 -10.29 -12.56 12.84
CA GLY A 35 -9.39 -11.42 13.00
C GLY A 35 -8.17 -11.75 13.87
N TYR A 36 -8.39 -12.30 15.06
CA TYR A 36 -7.29 -12.70 15.96
C TYR A 36 -6.44 -13.83 15.37
N LEU A 37 -7.06 -14.78 14.66
CA LEU A 37 -6.33 -15.83 13.94
C LEU A 37 -5.42 -15.25 12.86
N HIS A 38 -5.87 -14.22 12.14
CA HIS A 38 -5.04 -13.55 11.13
C HIS A 38 -3.86 -12.80 11.77
N ARG A 39 -4.09 -12.06 12.87
CA ARG A 39 -3.01 -11.45 13.65
C ARG A 39 -1.97 -12.48 14.09
N TRP A 40 -2.43 -13.59 14.67
CA TRP A 40 -1.54 -14.66 15.12
C TRP A 40 -0.77 -15.28 13.97
N HIS A 41 -1.43 -15.53 12.84
CA HIS A 41 -0.80 -16.10 11.66
C HIS A 41 0.32 -15.19 11.11
N VAL A 42 0.03 -13.91 10.89
CA VAL A 42 1.00 -12.96 10.31
C VAL A 42 2.18 -12.71 11.25
N SER A 43 1.93 -12.51 12.54
CA SER A 43 3.00 -12.31 13.53
C SER A 43 3.91 -13.52 13.63
N THR A 44 3.34 -14.74 13.57
CA THR A 44 4.14 -15.98 13.56
C THR A 44 4.99 -16.10 12.28
N LEU A 45 4.43 -15.75 11.11
CA LEU A 45 5.19 -15.78 9.85
C LEU A 45 6.34 -14.77 9.86
N PHE A 46 6.09 -13.56 10.39
CA PHE A 46 7.13 -12.54 10.52
C PHE A 46 8.26 -12.99 11.46
N GLU A 47 7.91 -13.63 12.57
CA GLU A 47 8.90 -14.18 13.51
C GLU A 47 9.69 -15.32 12.89
N ASN A 48 9.01 -16.24 12.21
CA ASN A 48 9.64 -17.38 11.56
C ASN A 48 10.55 -16.98 10.40
N ASP A 49 10.23 -15.93 9.64
CA ASP A 49 11.02 -15.46 8.50
C ASP A 49 12.36 -14.83 8.92
N ARG A 50 12.37 -14.12 10.06
CA ARG A 50 13.49 -13.24 10.45
C ARG A 50 14.21 -13.65 11.70
N HIS A 51 13.58 -14.46 12.54
CA HIS A 51 13.99 -14.65 13.92
C HIS A 51 14.11 -13.30 14.65
N PHE A 52 13.10 -12.45 14.50
CA PHE A 52 13.13 -11.03 14.87
C PHE A 52 13.38 -10.80 16.37
N SER A 53 12.91 -11.72 17.20
CA SER A 53 13.17 -11.76 18.63
C SER A 53 14.67 -11.79 18.98
N HIS A 54 15.44 -12.54 18.20
CA HIS A 54 16.86 -12.73 18.43
C HIS A 54 17.75 -11.58 17.90
N LEU A 55 17.20 -10.71 17.07
CA LEU A 55 17.96 -9.59 16.49
C LEU A 55 18.22 -8.49 17.52
N SER A 56 19.42 -7.90 17.45
CA SER A 56 19.75 -6.64 18.14
C SER A 56 18.92 -5.47 17.62
N GLU A 57 18.92 -4.34 18.33
CA GLU A 57 18.18 -3.14 17.89
C GLU A 57 18.59 -2.69 16.48
N ILE A 58 19.90 -2.65 16.19
CA ILE A 58 20.38 -2.22 14.87
C ILE A 58 19.98 -3.22 13.77
N GLU A 59 20.03 -4.53 14.04
CA GLU A 59 19.61 -5.56 13.08
C GLU A 59 18.12 -5.49 12.79
N ARG A 60 17.29 -5.24 13.81
CA ARG A 60 15.84 -5.03 13.63
C ARG A 60 15.57 -3.82 12.75
N GLU A 61 16.25 -2.71 12.98
CA GLU A 61 16.15 -1.52 12.14
C GLU A 61 16.60 -1.80 10.70
N MET A 62 17.70 -2.55 10.55
CA MET A 62 18.21 -2.93 9.25
C MET A 62 17.25 -3.82 8.45
N SER A 63 16.43 -4.63 9.14
CA SER A 63 15.40 -5.44 8.49
C SER A 63 14.33 -4.57 7.79
N PHE A 64 14.11 -3.34 8.27
CA PHE A 64 13.20 -2.38 7.64
C PHE A 64 13.85 -1.61 6.49
N ARG A 65 13.83 -2.24 5.31
CA ARG A 65 14.30 -1.66 4.05
C ARG A 65 13.29 -0.68 3.45
N THR A 66 13.76 0.16 2.52
CA THR A 66 12.93 1.07 1.70
C THR A 66 11.99 1.95 2.54
N GLU A 67 10.70 2.00 2.20
CA GLU A 67 9.69 2.83 2.85
C GLU A 67 9.44 2.40 4.29
N MET A 68 9.64 1.12 4.61
CA MET A 68 9.44 0.60 5.97
C MET A 68 10.35 1.31 6.97
N GLY A 69 11.64 1.43 6.64
CA GLY A 69 12.62 2.11 7.48
C GLY A 69 12.32 3.60 7.59
N MET A 70 11.85 4.21 6.50
CA MET A 70 11.45 5.61 6.48
C MET A 70 10.25 5.87 7.41
N TYR A 71 9.17 5.10 7.32
CA TYR A 71 7.99 5.29 8.18
C TYR A 71 8.30 4.99 9.64
N TYR A 72 9.00 3.87 9.91
CA TYR A 72 9.39 3.55 11.27
C TYR A 72 10.29 4.64 11.89
N SER A 73 11.16 5.30 11.12
CA SER A 73 12.00 6.39 11.63
C SER A 73 11.20 7.59 12.17
N TYR A 74 10.07 7.92 11.55
CA TYR A 74 9.21 8.99 12.03
C TYR A 74 8.47 8.59 13.31
N TYR A 75 7.94 7.37 13.36
CA TYR A 75 7.36 6.84 14.61
C TYR A 75 8.41 6.81 15.73
N LYS A 76 9.62 6.31 15.45
CA LYS A 76 10.74 6.26 16.42
C LYS A 76 11.07 7.66 16.93
N THR A 77 11.10 8.66 16.06
CA THR A 77 11.30 10.06 16.45
C THR A 77 10.24 10.55 17.42
N ILE A 78 8.97 10.20 17.22
CA ILE A 78 7.89 10.55 18.17
C ILE A 78 8.05 9.77 19.48
N ALA A 79 8.28 8.46 19.41
CA ALA A 79 8.35 7.56 20.57
C ALA A 79 9.53 7.88 21.51
N GLU A 80 10.68 8.27 20.96
CA GLU A 80 11.89 8.64 21.72
C GLU A 80 11.88 10.10 22.21
N SER A 81 10.94 10.92 21.73
CA SER A 81 10.82 12.31 22.19
C SER A 81 10.31 12.39 23.63
N LYS A 82 10.53 13.54 24.28
CA LYS A 82 10.13 13.72 25.69
C LYS A 82 8.63 13.54 25.88
N ASP A 83 7.87 14.17 24.99
CA ASP A 83 6.42 14.13 24.92
C ASP A 83 5.98 14.06 23.45
N PHE A 84 4.71 13.71 23.22
CA PHE A 84 4.13 13.65 21.88
C PHE A 84 4.30 14.96 21.08
N PHE A 85 4.11 16.11 21.71
CA PHE A 85 4.21 17.41 21.04
C PHE A 85 5.65 17.76 20.60
N ASP A 86 6.67 17.38 21.40
CA ASP A 86 8.08 17.51 21.02
C ASP A 86 8.40 16.66 19.78
N GLY A 87 7.85 15.44 19.73
CA GLY A 87 7.92 14.59 18.54
C GLY A 87 7.28 15.24 17.31
N MET A 88 6.08 15.80 17.46
CA MET A 88 5.38 16.48 16.36
C MET A 88 6.12 17.72 15.86
N GLU A 89 6.76 18.50 16.73
CA GLU A 89 7.56 19.65 16.31
C GLU A 89 8.76 19.21 15.46
N LYS A 90 9.44 18.12 15.84
CA LYS A 90 10.55 17.54 15.07
C LYS A 90 10.11 17.09 13.68
N LEU A 91 8.93 16.47 13.57
CA LEU A 91 8.36 16.06 12.27
C LEU A 91 7.94 17.25 11.40
N SER A 92 7.44 18.34 12.00
CA SER A 92 7.02 19.54 11.27
C SER A 92 8.21 20.36 10.73
N ARG A 93 9.39 20.20 11.33
CA ARG A 93 10.64 20.83 10.92
C ARG A 93 11.71 19.80 10.59
N ASP A 94 11.34 18.81 9.78
CA ASP A 94 12.27 17.75 9.41
C ASP A 94 13.34 18.28 8.45
N ASN A 95 14.60 18.02 8.81
CA ASN A 95 15.78 18.32 8.00
C ASN A 95 16.64 17.08 7.69
N LEU A 96 16.19 15.89 8.13
CA LEU A 96 16.93 14.65 7.97
C LEU A 96 16.55 13.93 6.68
N SER A 97 15.26 13.89 6.33
CA SER A 97 14.80 13.08 5.20
C SER A 97 15.03 13.71 3.83
N GLU A 98 15.14 15.04 3.77
CA GLU A 98 15.43 15.81 2.54
C GLU A 98 16.44 16.92 2.82
N TYR A 99 17.70 16.56 3.07
CA TYR A 99 18.71 17.53 3.47
C TYR A 99 18.84 18.70 2.47
N GLY A 100 18.95 19.91 3.01
CA GLY A 100 18.95 21.17 2.26
C GLY A 100 17.59 21.87 2.26
N ASN A 101 16.50 21.14 2.52
CA ASN A 101 15.16 21.67 2.71
C ASN A 101 14.68 21.37 4.13
N VAL A 102 13.92 22.29 4.74
CA VAL A 102 13.17 22.00 5.98
C VAL A 102 11.73 21.76 5.58
N ILE A 103 11.25 20.54 5.78
CA ILE A 103 9.93 20.12 5.32
C ILE A 103 9.04 19.71 6.49
N ASP A 104 7.73 19.88 6.30
CA ASP A 104 6.73 19.28 7.18
C ASP A 104 6.48 17.83 6.75
N ALA A 105 7.22 16.90 7.35
CA ALA A 105 7.12 15.46 7.05
C ALA A 105 5.74 14.91 7.39
N SER A 106 5.09 15.46 8.44
CA SER A 106 3.76 15.03 8.90
C SER A 106 2.69 15.15 7.82
N ARG A 107 2.79 16.20 7.00
CA ARG A 107 1.87 16.47 5.90
C ARG A 107 2.32 15.85 4.58
N LYS A 108 3.63 15.77 4.32
CA LYS A 108 4.16 15.33 3.03
C LYS A 108 4.04 13.82 2.80
N TYR A 109 4.28 12.99 3.83
CA TYR A 109 4.43 11.54 3.68
C TYR A 109 3.25 10.70 4.21
N SER A 110 2.09 11.33 4.40
CA SER A 110 0.88 10.65 4.92
C SER A 110 1.14 9.86 6.21
N LEU A 111 1.78 10.51 7.20
CA LEU A 111 2.24 9.88 8.46
C LEU A 111 1.14 9.60 9.49
N LEU A 112 -0.14 9.55 9.08
CA LEU A 112 -1.24 9.38 10.03
C LEU A 112 -1.11 8.11 10.91
N PRO A 113 -0.76 6.92 10.37
CA PRO A 113 -0.55 5.73 11.20
C PRO A 113 0.54 5.91 12.25
N GLU A 114 1.68 6.52 11.90
CA GLU A 114 2.81 6.70 12.82
C GLU A 114 2.50 7.75 13.89
N ILE A 115 1.80 8.82 13.53
CA ILE A 115 1.36 9.86 14.48
C ILE A 115 0.40 9.26 15.49
N VAL A 116 -0.59 8.47 15.03
CA VAL A 116 -1.52 7.77 15.93
C VAL A 116 -0.80 6.75 16.80
N ALA A 117 0.11 5.94 16.23
CA ALA A 117 0.90 4.98 16.99
C ALA A 117 1.78 5.68 18.05
N GLY A 118 2.44 6.78 17.71
CA GLY A 118 3.26 7.57 18.62
C GLY A 118 2.43 8.22 19.74
N PHE A 119 1.25 8.72 19.42
CA PHE A 119 0.30 9.25 20.42
C PHE A 119 -0.13 8.15 21.40
N LEU A 120 -0.54 6.98 20.88
CA LEU A 120 -0.93 5.83 21.70
C LEU A 120 0.23 5.32 22.57
N TYR A 121 1.46 5.34 22.05
CA TYR A 121 2.66 4.96 22.81
C TYR A 121 2.88 5.87 24.02
N HIS A 122 2.81 7.20 23.84
CA HIS A 122 2.92 8.16 24.94
C HIS A 122 1.79 8.01 25.97
N ILE A 123 0.55 7.76 25.51
CA ILE A 123 -0.57 7.47 26.42
C ILE A 123 -0.28 6.21 27.23
N ALA A 124 0.06 5.10 26.56
CA ALA A 124 0.31 3.83 27.22
C ALA A 124 1.47 3.92 28.22
N ARG A 125 2.51 4.70 27.90
CA ARG A 125 3.63 5.02 28.80
C ARG A 125 3.17 5.82 30.01
N SER A 126 2.37 6.87 29.81
CA SER A 126 1.85 7.72 30.90
C SER A 126 0.91 6.98 31.85
N LEU A 127 0.16 6.00 31.34
CA LEU A 127 -0.73 5.15 32.12
C LEU A 127 -0.01 3.99 32.82
N GLY A 128 1.28 3.78 32.57
CA GLY A 128 2.04 2.65 33.12
C GLY A 128 1.57 1.28 32.63
N VAL A 129 0.85 1.21 31.50
CA VAL A 129 0.34 -0.03 30.90
C VAL A 129 1.44 -0.80 30.17
N ILE A 130 2.46 -0.08 29.72
CA ILE A 130 3.61 -0.66 29.03
C ILE A 130 4.44 -1.49 30.02
N SER A 131 4.59 -2.78 29.72
CA SER A 131 5.45 -3.69 30.47
C SER A 131 6.92 -3.27 30.41
N GLN A 132 7.66 -3.56 31.47
CA GLN A 132 9.11 -3.35 31.51
C GLN A 132 9.80 -4.16 30.41
N GLU A 133 10.84 -3.58 29.78
CA GLU A 133 11.64 -4.23 28.76
C GLU A 133 12.38 -5.45 29.34
N GLN A 134 12.31 -6.58 28.64
CA GLN A 134 13.04 -7.79 29.00
C GLN A 134 14.24 -7.90 28.07
N CYS A 135 15.45 -7.78 28.62
CA CYS A 135 16.67 -7.82 27.84
C CYS A 135 17.47 -9.08 28.13
N TRP A 136 18.06 -9.66 27.08
CA TRP A 136 18.95 -10.80 27.15
C TRP A 136 20.15 -10.58 26.23
N GLN A 137 21.23 -11.30 26.51
CA GLN A 137 22.39 -11.39 25.64
C GLN A 137 22.27 -12.63 24.76
N ILE A 138 22.38 -12.45 23.45
CA ILE A 138 22.39 -13.56 22.47
C ILE A 138 23.79 -13.70 21.90
N GLU A 139 24.28 -14.94 21.91
CA GLU A 139 25.47 -15.35 21.18
C GLU A 139 25.10 -15.57 19.71
N ARG A 140 25.74 -14.83 18.81
CA ARG A 140 25.48 -14.87 17.36
C ARG A 140 26.26 -15.97 16.61
N GLY A 141 26.98 -16.84 17.31
CA GLY A 141 27.85 -17.85 16.71
C GLY A 141 29.23 -17.33 16.28
N ASP A 142 29.90 -18.07 15.39
CA ASP A 142 31.34 -18.05 15.10
C ASP A 142 31.99 -16.64 15.06
N GLY A 143 32.65 -16.27 16.16
CA GLY A 143 33.56 -15.11 16.23
C GLY A 143 32.90 -13.73 16.33
N LEU A 144 31.57 -13.64 16.39
CA LEU A 144 30.85 -12.38 16.58
C LEU A 144 30.64 -12.05 18.06
N MET A 145 30.72 -10.76 18.41
CA MET A 145 30.44 -10.33 19.78
C MET A 145 28.95 -10.55 20.12
N PRO A 146 28.64 -10.97 21.37
CA PRO A 146 27.26 -11.12 21.81
C PRO A 146 26.55 -9.76 21.80
N VAL A 147 25.28 -9.79 21.41
CA VAL A 147 24.43 -8.59 21.30
C VAL A 147 23.32 -8.63 22.33
N THR A 148 23.02 -7.46 22.89
CA THR A 148 21.87 -7.29 23.77
C THR A 148 20.61 -7.11 22.91
N SER A 149 19.64 -8.00 23.10
CA SER A 149 18.31 -7.90 22.52
C SER A 149 17.30 -7.65 23.64
N CYS A 150 16.48 -6.61 23.47
CA CYS A 150 15.41 -6.27 24.41
C CYS A 150 14.04 -6.46 23.76
N GLU A 151 13.08 -6.99 24.50
CA GLU A 151 11.73 -7.25 24.04
C GLU A 151 10.65 -6.67 24.94
N GLY A 152 9.45 -6.61 24.37
CA GLY A 152 8.24 -6.16 25.03
C GLY A 152 7.74 -4.83 24.50
N LEU A 153 6.54 -4.44 24.96
CA LEU A 153 5.86 -3.23 24.52
C LEU A 153 6.60 -1.93 24.90
N GLY A 154 7.57 -2.01 25.82
CA GLY A 154 8.46 -0.90 26.18
C GLY A 154 9.47 -0.55 25.11
N VAL A 155 9.76 -1.47 24.20
CA VAL A 155 10.64 -1.22 23.07
C VAL A 155 9.79 -0.70 21.89
N PRO A 156 10.08 0.49 21.34
CA PRO A 156 9.22 1.13 20.34
C PRO A 156 8.89 0.25 19.13
N VAL A 157 9.83 -0.60 18.67
CA VAL A 157 9.60 -1.45 17.50
C VAL A 157 8.47 -2.46 17.71
N TYR A 158 8.41 -3.09 18.88
CA TYR A 158 7.36 -4.07 19.19
C TYR A 158 6.01 -3.40 19.34
N PHE A 159 5.96 -2.24 20.01
CA PHE A 159 4.71 -1.48 20.10
C PHE A 159 4.18 -1.08 18.71
N TYR A 160 5.06 -0.62 17.82
CA TYR A 160 4.68 -0.28 16.45
C TYR A 160 4.18 -1.49 15.65
N LEU A 161 4.89 -2.62 15.71
CA LEU A 161 4.46 -3.86 15.08
C LEU A 161 3.11 -4.33 15.63
N GLU A 162 2.82 -4.18 16.93
CA GLU A 162 1.52 -4.51 17.49
C GLU A 162 0.36 -3.65 16.95
N ILE A 163 0.61 -2.37 16.66
CA ILE A 163 -0.36 -1.52 15.96
C ILE A 163 -0.58 -2.04 14.53
N VAL A 164 0.48 -2.45 13.84
CA VAL A 164 0.37 -3.07 12.50
C VAL A 164 -0.44 -4.37 12.56
N TRP A 165 -0.12 -5.27 13.49
CA TRP A 165 -0.83 -6.53 13.68
C TRP A 165 -2.30 -6.32 14.05
N SER A 166 -2.61 -5.27 14.81
CA SER A 166 -4.00 -4.89 15.10
C SER A 166 -4.77 -4.51 13.84
N SER A 167 -4.13 -3.85 12.87
CA SER A 167 -4.72 -3.55 11.55
C SER A 167 -5.17 -4.83 10.82
N THR A 168 -4.39 -5.91 10.94
CA THR A 168 -4.70 -7.20 10.30
C THR A 168 -5.95 -7.88 10.88
N ILE A 169 -6.27 -7.65 12.17
CA ILE A 169 -7.50 -8.14 12.80
C ILE A 169 -8.71 -7.60 12.04
N PHE A 170 -8.71 -6.29 11.78
CA PHE A 170 -9.80 -5.63 11.07
C PHE A 170 -9.93 -6.15 9.64
N THR A 171 -8.83 -6.40 8.94
CA THR A 171 -8.86 -6.94 7.56
C THR A 171 -9.66 -8.23 7.46
N ALA A 172 -9.33 -9.26 8.26
CA ALA A 172 -10.03 -10.54 8.19
C ALA A 172 -11.45 -10.44 8.74
N ALA A 173 -11.68 -9.67 9.82
CA ALA A 173 -13.02 -9.49 10.37
C ALA A 173 -13.98 -8.80 9.38
N ILE A 174 -13.54 -7.72 8.74
CA ILE A 174 -14.34 -6.99 7.75
C ILE A 174 -14.58 -7.86 6.52
N LEU A 175 -13.58 -8.61 6.05
CA LEU A 175 -13.75 -9.53 4.93
C LEU A 175 -14.82 -10.60 5.23
N PHE A 176 -14.81 -11.17 6.43
CA PHE A 176 -15.84 -12.11 6.88
C PHE A 176 -17.24 -11.47 6.94
N TYR A 177 -17.36 -10.27 7.51
CA TYR A 177 -18.63 -9.54 7.56
C TYR A 177 -19.17 -9.20 6.17
N TYR A 178 -18.29 -8.74 5.29
CA TYR A 178 -18.63 -8.39 3.92
C TYR A 178 -19.14 -9.61 3.15
N ALA A 179 -18.41 -10.72 3.20
CA ALA A 179 -18.83 -11.97 2.56
C ALA A 179 -20.12 -12.55 3.14
N THR A 180 -20.27 -12.52 4.47
CA THR A 180 -21.50 -12.97 5.15
C THR A 180 -22.72 -12.13 4.75
N TYR A 181 -22.54 -10.82 4.59
CA TYR A 181 -23.59 -9.92 4.15
C TYR A 181 -24.02 -10.14 2.69
N LEU A 182 -23.04 -10.32 1.78
CA LEU A 182 -23.30 -10.55 0.36
C LEU A 182 -23.96 -11.92 0.12
N SER A 183 -23.48 -12.94 0.82
CA SER A 183 -23.97 -14.33 0.72
C SER A 183 -25.26 -14.59 1.53
N ASN A 184 -25.61 -13.68 2.45
CA ASN A 184 -26.66 -13.84 3.45
C ASN A 184 -26.54 -15.16 4.23
N SER A 185 -25.31 -15.58 4.51
CA SER A 185 -24.98 -16.89 5.07
C SER A 185 -23.59 -16.89 5.72
N ILE A 186 -23.47 -17.51 6.90
CA ILE A 186 -22.17 -17.73 7.56
C ILE A 186 -21.23 -18.58 6.69
N TYR A 187 -21.79 -19.53 5.93
CA TYR A 187 -21.01 -20.40 5.04
C TYR A 187 -20.26 -19.63 3.95
N GLY A 188 -20.83 -18.54 3.43
CA GLY A 188 -20.14 -17.69 2.46
C GLY A 188 -18.97 -16.91 3.08
N GLY A 189 -19.15 -16.47 4.33
CA GLY A 189 -18.07 -15.89 5.14
C GLY A 189 -16.92 -16.86 5.37
N LEU A 190 -17.24 -18.10 5.78
CA LEU A 190 -16.23 -19.15 6.04
C LEU A 190 -15.42 -19.49 4.79
N VAL A 191 -16.08 -19.68 3.65
CA VAL A 191 -15.40 -19.98 2.36
C VAL A 191 -14.46 -18.84 1.97
N THR A 192 -14.89 -17.59 2.14
CA THR A 192 -14.06 -16.43 1.82
C THR A 192 -12.82 -16.36 2.70
N ILE A 193 -12.97 -16.62 4.01
CA ILE A 193 -11.83 -16.63 4.94
C ILE A 193 -10.85 -17.77 4.62
N LEU A 194 -11.36 -18.95 4.27
CA LEU A 194 -10.49 -20.05 3.86
C LEU A 194 -9.74 -19.74 2.57
N PHE A 195 -10.40 -19.16 1.57
CA PHE A 195 -9.71 -18.70 0.36
C PHE A 195 -8.65 -17.64 0.65
N PHE A 196 -8.94 -16.73 1.59
CA PHE A 196 -8.00 -15.71 2.03
C PHE A 196 -6.76 -16.33 2.68
N PHE A 197 -6.92 -17.28 3.60
CA PHE A 197 -5.76 -17.96 4.23
C PHE A 197 -5.00 -18.86 3.25
N PHE A 198 -5.68 -19.60 2.37
CA PHE A 198 -5.00 -20.46 1.40
C PHE A 198 -4.23 -19.69 0.32
N ASN A 199 -4.59 -18.43 0.07
CA ASN A 199 -3.94 -17.56 -0.89
C ASN A 199 -3.36 -16.30 -0.24
N HIS A 200 -2.99 -16.36 1.05
CA HIS A 200 -2.59 -15.20 1.85
C HIS A 200 -1.42 -14.44 1.20
N ASN A 201 -0.36 -15.16 0.80
CA ASN A 201 0.79 -14.65 0.07
C ASN A 201 0.45 -13.86 -1.21
N GLU A 202 -0.65 -14.17 -1.90
CA GLU A 202 -1.06 -13.45 -3.12
C GLU A 202 -2.00 -12.27 -2.81
N CYS A 203 -2.60 -12.25 -1.61
CA CYS A 203 -3.55 -11.22 -1.19
C CYS A 203 -2.87 -10.06 -0.46
N THR A 204 -1.85 -10.35 0.35
CA THR A 204 -1.16 -9.37 1.18
C THR A 204 0.29 -9.78 1.40
N ARG A 205 1.14 -8.78 1.64
CA ARG A 205 2.57 -8.94 1.94
C ARG A 205 2.95 -8.45 3.34
N VAL A 206 1.95 -8.25 4.20
CA VAL A 206 2.10 -7.67 5.56
C VAL A 206 3.08 -8.44 6.45
N GLN A 207 3.23 -9.76 6.24
CA GLN A 207 4.17 -10.63 6.94
C GLN A 207 5.63 -10.31 6.61
N TRP A 208 5.94 -9.84 5.39
CA TRP A 208 7.29 -9.44 5.02
C TRP A 208 7.48 -7.94 5.17
N THR A 209 6.47 -7.14 4.85
CA THR A 209 6.58 -5.68 4.84
C THR A 209 5.50 -5.02 5.70
N PRO A 210 5.56 -5.17 7.03
CA PRO A 210 4.48 -4.74 7.92
C PRO A 210 4.14 -3.25 7.84
N PRO A 211 5.11 -2.32 7.94
CA PRO A 211 4.80 -0.90 8.12
C PRO A 211 4.55 -0.16 6.81
N LEU A 212 4.19 -0.87 5.75
CA LEU A 212 3.77 -0.23 4.50
C LEU A 212 2.37 0.35 4.61
N ARG A 213 2.09 1.36 3.77
CA ARG A 213 0.85 2.13 3.81
C ARG A 213 -0.39 1.30 3.47
N GLU A 214 -0.25 0.38 2.52
CA GLU A 214 -1.33 -0.52 2.14
C GLU A 214 -1.83 -1.36 3.32
N THR A 215 -0.97 -1.72 4.29
CA THR A 215 -1.36 -2.49 5.48
C THR A 215 -2.41 -1.76 6.33
N PHE A 216 -2.32 -0.44 6.42
CA PHE A 216 -3.28 0.38 7.17
C PHE A 216 -4.51 0.76 6.34
N ALA A 217 -4.33 0.98 5.04
CA ALA A 217 -5.43 1.37 4.16
C ALA A 217 -6.33 0.18 3.77
N TYR A 218 -5.79 -1.04 3.69
CA TYR A 218 -6.54 -2.22 3.23
C TYR A 218 -7.83 -2.50 4.01
N PRO A 219 -7.85 -2.54 5.36
CA PRO A 219 -9.11 -2.71 6.10
C PRO A 219 -10.08 -1.54 5.88
N MET A 220 -9.58 -0.31 5.74
CA MET A 220 -10.42 0.87 5.48
C MET A 220 -11.08 0.80 4.09
N LEU A 221 -10.34 0.34 3.07
CA LEU A 221 -10.85 0.11 1.72
C LEU A 221 -11.92 -0.99 1.71
N LEU A 222 -11.67 -2.12 2.39
CA LEU A 222 -12.67 -3.19 2.52
C LEU A 222 -13.93 -2.74 3.23
N PHE A 223 -13.80 -1.96 4.32
CA PHE A 223 -14.94 -1.41 5.04
C PHE A 223 -15.71 -0.39 4.20
N GLN A 224 -15.00 0.41 3.39
CA GLN A 224 -15.61 1.35 2.46
C GLN A 224 -16.42 0.61 1.38
N MET A 225 -15.85 -0.43 0.76
CA MET A 225 -16.53 -1.26 -0.24
C MET A 225 -17.76 -1.99 0.35
N TYR A 226 -17.63 -2.49 1.58
CA TYR A 226 -18.73 -3.07 2.34
C TYR A 226 -19.86 -2.05 2.57
N SER A 227 -19.53 -0.85 3.04
CA SER A 227 -20.49 0.23 3.29
C SER A 227 -21.20 0.69 2.01
N VAL A 228 -20.47 0.79 0.89
CA VAL A 228 -21.04 1.08 -0.44
C VAL A 228 -22.00 -0.02 -0.86
N THR A 229 -21.62 -1.29 -0.69
CA THR A 229 -22.49 -2.44 -0.99
C THR A 229 -23.78 -2.40 -0.17
N MET A 230 -23.69 -2.10 1.12
CA MET A 230 -24.86 -1.91 1.99
C MET A 230 -25.76 -0.77 1.51
N ALA A 231 -25.15 0.36 1.15
CA ALA A 231 -25.86 1.54 0.69
C ALA A 231 -26.59 1.28 -0.65
N ILE A 232 -25.94 0.65 -1.63
CA ILE A 232 -26.55 0.25 -2.91
C ILE A 232 -27.77 -0.63 -2.65
N ARG A 233 -27.63 -1.68 -1.84
CA ARG A 233 -28.73 -2.62 -1.54
C ARG A 233 -29.92 -1.92 -0.91
N LYS A 234 -29.69 -0.93 -0.03
CA LYS A 234 -30.75 -0.16 0.64
C LYS A 234 -31.41 0.91 -0.23
N TYR A 235 -30.73 1.39 -1.27
CA TYR A 235 -31.27 2.34 -2.24
C TYR A 235 -32.04 1.64 -3.37
N THR A 236 -31.64 0.43 -3.76
CA THR A 236 -32.29 -0.33 -4.84
C THR A 236 -33.45 -1.20 -4.38
N LYS A 237 -33.57 -1.53 -3.07
CA LYS A 237 -34.71 -2.31 -2.55
C LYS A 237 -36.02 -1.52 -2.75
N HIS A 238 -36.84 -1.98 -3.70
CA HIS A 238 -38.07 -1.34 -4.12
C HIS A 238 -39.13 -1.37 -2.99
N ASP A 239 -39.99 -0.34 -3.01
CA ASP A 239 -40.97 0.06 -2.00
C ASP A 239 -42.16 -0.91 -1.81
N SER A 240 -41.91 -2.23 -1.77
CA SER A 240 -42.96 -3.24 -1.54
C SER A 240 -43.31 -3.43 -0.06
N ASP A 241 -42.46 -2.96 0.86
CA ASP A 241 -42.80 -2.82 2.28
C ASP A 241 -43.21 -1.35 2.50
N LYS A 242 -44.52 -1.07 2.41
CA LYS A 242 -45.12 0.16 2.95
C LYS A 242 -44.99 0.18 4.47
N GLU A 243 -43.77 0.25 4.99
CA GLU A 243 -43.55 0.71 6.35
C GLU A 243 -43.55 2.24 6.37
N PRO A 244 -44.11 2.87 7.42
CA PRO A 244 -44.20 4.32 7.48
C PRO A 244 -42.81 4.93 7.34
N THR A 245 -42.76 6.06 6.64
CA THR A 245 -41.63 6.96 6.41
C THR A 245 -40.97 7.39 7.73
N SER A 246 -40.31 6.48 8.43
CA SER A 246 -39.83 6.71 9.78
C SER A 246 -38.37 7.19 9.74
N LEU A 247 -38.10 8.27 10.47
CA LEU A 247 -36.81 8.93 10.63
C LEU A 247 -35.60 7.97 10.78
N LEU A 248 -35.83 6.77 11.33
CA LEU A 248 -34.84 5.68 11.44
C LEU A 248 -34.27 5.20 10.10
N LYS A 249 -35.09 5.08 9.04
CA LYS A 249 -34.62 4.63 7.71
C LYS A 249 -33.65 5.65 7.10
N ASN A 250 -33.98 6.94 7.23
CA ASN A 250 -33.12 8.05 6.78
C ASN A 250 -31.88 8.20 7.65
N ARG A 251 -31.99 8.06 8.98
CA ARG A 251 -30.84 8.07 9.91
C ARG A 251 -29.84 6.96 9.59
N SER A 252 -30.33 5.74 9.29
CA SER A 252 -29.47 4.63 8.89
C SER A 252 -28.90 4.80 7.47
N ARG A 253 -29.57 5.51 6.54
CA ARG A 253 -28.98 5.87 5.24
C ARG A 253 -27.87 6.92 5.39
N GLN A 254 -28.11 7.93 6.22
CA GLN A 254 -27.10 8.94 6.55
C GLN A 254 -25.89 8.31 7.24
N GLY A 255 -26.12 7.37 8.17
CA GLY A 255 -25.05 6.58 8.81
C GLY A 255 -24.12 5.93 7.79
N LEU A 256 -24.67 5.20 6.80
CA LEU A 256 -23.86 4.55 5.76
C LEU A 256 -23.03 5.54 4.92
N PHE A 257 -23.55 6.72 4.61
CA PHE A 257 -22.76 7.74 3.89
C PHE A 257 -21.69 8.39 4.79
N MET A 258 -21.94 8.50 6.09
CA MET A 258 -20.91 8.92 7.06
C MET A 258 -19.82 7.85 7.18
N ASP A 259 -20.17 6.56 7.14
CA ASP A 259 -19.22 5.45 7.11
C ASP A 259 -18.36 5.50 5.84
N ILE A 260 -18.98 5.72 4.67
CA ILE A 260 -18.28 5.90 3.39
C ILE A 260 -17.34 7.12 3.47
N PHE A 261 -17.82 8.25 3.97
CA PHE A 261 -17.03 9.47 4.12
C PHE A 261 -15.82 9.27 5.05
N GLY A 262 -16.04 8.71 6.24
CA GLY A 262 -15.00 8.47 7.24
C GLY A 262 -13.94 7.48 6.75
N SER A 263 -14.36 6.34 6.20
CA SER A 263 -13.44 5.34 5.65
C SER A 263 -12.65 5.84 4.44
N THR A 264 -13.26 6.68 3.59
CA THR A 264 -12.56 7.33 2.47
C THR A 264 -11.49 8.30 2.97
N ILE A 265 -11.77 9.11 4.01
CA ILE A 265 -10.76 9.99 4.62
C ILE A 265 -9.62 9.17 5.22
N CYS A 266 -9.94 8.18 6.06
CA CYS A 266 -8.92 7.32 6.68
C CYS A 266 -8.04 6.65 5.63
N SER A 267 -8.63 6.11 4.57
CA SER A 267 -7.90 5.50 3.46
C SER A 267 -6.99 6.50 2.73
N LEU A 268 -7.48 7.70 2.39
CA LEU A 268 -6.67 8.73 1.74
C LEU A 268 -5.53 9.26 2.62
N CYS A 269 -5.73 9.35 3.94
CA CYS A 269 -4.73 9.83 4.88
C CYS A 269 -3.71 8.76 5.31
N THR A 270 -4.04 7.47 5.16
CA THR A 270 -3.14 6.36 5.46
C THR A 270 -2.35 5.91 4.23
N TRP A 271 -2.97 5.96 3.05
CA TRP A 271 -2.31 5.58 1.80
C TRP A 271 -2.68 6.51 0.66
N GLN A 272 -1.66 7.21 0.15
CA GLN A 272 -1.82 8.20 -0.90
C GLN A 272 -2.39 7.63 -2.20
N PHE A 273 -2.12 6.35 -2.53
CA PHE A 273 -2.60 5.71 -3.75
C PHE A 273 -4.04 5.18 -3.68
N SER A 274 -4.71 5.33 -2.54
CA SER A 274 -6.12 4.95 -2.39
C SER A 274 -7.04 5.63 -3.41
N HIS A 275 -6.67 6.82 -3.90
CA HIS A 275 -7.42 7.52 -4.94
C HIS A 275 -7.53 6.73 -6.25
N PHE A 276 -6.56 5.85 -6.58
CA PHE A 276 -6.65 4.97 -7.74
C PHE A 276 -7.75 3.91 -7.56
N VAL A 277 -7.85 3.32 -6.37
CA VAL A 277 -8.93 2.37 -6.03
C VAL A 277 -10.29 3.07 -6.16
N PHE A 278 -10.41 4.29 -5.63
CA PHE A 278 -11.67 5.05 -5.73
C PHE A 278 -12.02 5.50 -7.16
N ILE A 279 -11.04 5.73 -8.04
CA ILE A 279 -11.31 5.95 -9.48
C ILE A 279 -12.03 4.74 -10.06
N THR A 280 -11.53 3.52 -9.83
CA THR A 280 -12.16 2.30 -10.35
C THR A 280 -13.58 2.12 -9.81
N GLN A 281 -13.78 2.43 -8.52
CA GLN A 281 -15.10 2.38 -7.88
C GLN A 281 -16.09 3.39 -8.48
N ILE A 282 -15.66 4.65 -8.69
CA ILE A 282 -16.50 5.68 -9.32
C ILE A 282 -16.86 5.28 -10.74
N VAL A 283 -15.91 4.77 -11.52
CA VAL A 283 -16.16 4.29 -12.89
C VAL A 283 -17.17 3.13 -12.87
N ALA A 284 -17.04 2.17 -11.96
CA ALA A 284 -17.99 1.07 -11.82
C ALA A 284 -19.40 1.59 -11.49
N ILE A 285 -19.54 2.50 -10.52
CA ILE A 285 -20.85 3.07 -10.15
C ILE A 285 -21.42 3.95 -11.27
N LEU A 286 -20.58 4.68 -12.01
CA LEU A 286 -21.00 5.43 -13.21
C LEU A 286 -21.58 4.52 -14.28
N ILE A 287 -20.94 3.36 -14.55
CA ILE A 287 -21.46 2.35 -15.47
C ILE A 287 -22.82 1.86 -14.97
N LEU A 288 -22.96 1.51 -13.68
CA LEU A 288 -24.24 1.07 -13.10
C LEU A 288 -25.33 2.16 -13.17
N LYS A 289 -24.95 3.44 -13.05
CA LYS A 289 -25.84 4.59 -13.22
C LYS A 289 -26.28 4.74 -14.67
N TRP A 290 -25.37 4.69 -15.65
CA TRP A 290 -25.72 4.77 -17.07
C TRP A 290 -26.61 3.62 -17.50
N LEU A 291 -26.40 2.43 -16.93
CA LEU A 291 -27.27 1.27 -17.08
C LEU A 291 -28.62 1.43 -16.34
N ARG A 292 -28.86 2.49 -15.56
CA ARG A 292 -30.06 2.70 -14.73
C ARG A 292 -30.33 1.60 -13.69
N ILE A 293 -29.30 0.83 -13.32
CA ILE A 293 -29.36 -0.17 -12.24
C ILE A 293 -29.35 0.54 -10.87
N VAL A 294 -28.62 1.65 -10.78
CA VAL A 294 -28.48 2.47 -9.56
C VAL A 294 -29.16 3.84 -9.77
N PRO A 295 -29.95 4.34 -8.80
CA PRO A 295 -30.64 5.62 -8.93
C PRO A 295 -29.69 6.81 -8.88
N TYR A 296 -30.06 7.89 -9.57
CA TYR A 296 -29.28 9.14 -9.59
C TYR A 296 -29.06 9.74 -8.19
N ASP A 297 -30.04 9.65 -7.30
CA ASP A 297 -29.92 10.19 -5.93
C ASP A 297 -28.82 9.48 -5.12
N PHE A 298 -28.66 8.17 -5.30
CA PHE A 298 -27.54 7.43 -4.70
C PHE A 298 -26.21 7.94 -5.25
N TYR A 299 -26.10 8.04 -6.59
CA TYR A 299 -24.88 8.50 -7.25
C TYR A 299 -24.47 9.91 -6.80
N LYS A 300 -25.45 10.82 -6.69
CA LYS A 300 -25.22 12.19 -6.21
C LYS A 300 -24.69 12.18 -4.77
N ASN A 301 -25.34 11.47 -3.86
CA ASN A 301 -24.93 11.41 -2.46
C ASN A 301 -23.54 10.76 -2.29
N PHE A 302 -23.27 9.71 -3.08
CA PHE A 302 -21.98 9.04 -3.15
C PHE A 302 -20.89 10.02 -3.60
N CYS A 303 -21.09 10.73 -4.71
CA CYS A 303 -20.16 11.75 -5.18
C CYS A 303 -19.94 12.86 -4.15
N THR A 304 -20.98 13.31 -3.45
CA THR A 304 -20.82 14.34 -2.40
C THR A 304 -19.99 13.84 -1.23
N ALA A 305 -20.16 12.58 -0.81
CA ALA A 305 -19.34 11.99 0.26
C ALA A 305 -17.85 11.94 -0.15
N HIS A 306 -17.57 11.52 -1.39
CA HIS A 306 -16.20 11.50 -1.91
C HIS A 306 -15.60 12.91 -2.08
N ALA A 307 -16.38 13.89 -2.57
CA ALA A 307 -15.93 15.28 -2.70
C ALA A 307 -15.61 15.92 -1.35
N LEU A 308 -16.45 15.68 -0.33
CA LEU A 308 -16.18 16.13 1.04
C LEU A 308 -14.96 15.41 1.63
N ALA A 309 -14.79 14.12 1.35
CA ALA A 309 -13.64 13.35 1.82
C ALA A 309 -12.32 13.87 1.19
N ILE A 310 -12.32 14.23 -0.09
CA ILE A 310 -11.19 14.92 -0.73
C ILE A 310 -10.88 16.23 0.00
N ALA A 311 -11.89 17.07 0.20
CA ALA A 311 -11.70 18.38 0.86
C ALA A 311 -11.19 18.26 2.30
N ALA A 312 -11.58 17.20 3.02
CA ALA A 312 -11.07 16.92 4.36
C ALA A 312 -9.63 16.36 4.31
N ALA A 313 -9.36 15.38 3.45
CA ALA A 313 -8.04 14.76 3.32
C ALA A 313 -6.96 15.77 2.89
N THR A 314 -7.30 16.72 2.02
CA THR A 314 -6.37 17.77 1.55
C THR A 314 -6.07 18.84 2.60
N LYS A 315 -6.90 18.96 3.64
CA LYS A 315 -6.59 19.79 4.82
C LYS A 315 -5.67 19.07 5.81
N ILE A 316 -5.78 17.74 5.89
CA ILE A 316 -5.00 16.90 6.82
C ILE A 316 -3.60 16.63 6.25
N THR A 317 -3.51 16.32 4.95
CA THR A 317 -2.26 15.98 4.24
C THR A 317 -1.85 17.09 3.28
N ASN A 318 -0.64 17.00 2.71
CA ASN A 318 -0.23 17.87 1.60
C ASN A 318 -1.01 17.46 0.34
N GLY A 319 -2.25 17.95 0.24
CA GLY A 319 -3.28 17.49 -0.68
C GLY A 319 -3.05 17.76 -2.17
N THR A 320 -1.88 18.27 -2.56
CA THR A 320 -1.55 18.60 -3.95
C THR A 320 -1.72 17.39 -4.86
N LEU A 321 -1.24 16.22 -4.45
CA LEU A 321 -1.39 14.97 -5.20
C LEU A 321 -2.87 14.61 -5.40
N ILE A 322 -3.66 14.67 -4.32
CA ILE A 322 -5.09 14.30 -4.36
C ILE A 322 -5.89 15.30 -5.22
N ILE A 323 -5.64 16.60 -5.09
CA ILE A 323 -6.34 17.65 -5.86
C ILE A 323 -6.04 17.52 -7.36
N CYS A 324 -4.79 17.29 -7.71
CA CYS A 324 -4.34 17.13 -9.09
C CYS A 324 -4.67 15.74 -9.68
N SER A 325 -5.05 14.76 -8.87
CA SER A 325 -5.32 13.41 -9.35
C SER A 325 -6.53 13.32 -10.31
N LEU A 326 -6.50 12.29 -11.17
CA LEU A 326 -7.62 11.94 -12.05
C LEU A 326 -8.94 11.70 -11.27
N TYR A 327 -8.84 11.28 -10.01
CA TYR A 327 -9.96 11.04 -9.11
C TYR A 327 -10.80 12.30 -8.89
N THR A 328 -10.15 13.42 -8.54
CA THR A 328 -10.82 14.72 -8.36
C THR A 328 -11.41 15.21 -9.68
N CYS A 329 -10.68 15.05 -10.79
CA CYS A 329 -11.17 15.44 -12.11
C CYS A 329 -12.44 14.70 -12.52
N ILE A 330 -12.50 13.37 -12.34
CA ILE A 330 -13.66 12.55 -12.70
C ILE A 330 -14.87 12.89 -11.82
N ILE A 331 -14.68 13.13 -10.52
CA ILE A 331 -15.80 13.53 -9.64
C ILE A 331 -16.39 14.86 -10.10
N ILE A 332 -15.56 15.88 -10.36
CA ILE A 332 -16.04 17.18 -10.79
C ILE A 332 -16.72 17.06 -12.17
N SER A 333 -16.06 16.45 -13.15
CA SER A 333 -16.56 16.35 -14.52
C SER A 333 -17.87 15.57 -14.60
N SER A 334 -18.00 14.47 -13.88
CA SER A 334 -19.20 13.63 -13.89
C SER A 334 -20.41 14.30 -13.24
N ASN A 335 -20.21 15.05 -12.15
CA ASN A 335 -21.29 15.81 -11.51
C ASN A 335 -21.76 16.97 -12.38
N VAL A 336 -20.82 17.67 -13.04
CA VAL A 336 -21.14 18.73 -14.00
C VAL A 336 -21.88 18.15 -15.21
N ALA A 337 -21.39 17.06 -15.80
CA ALA A 337 -22.05 16.39 -16.93
C ALA A 337 -23.48 15.95 -16.56
N SER A 338 -23.65 15.32 -15.40
CA SER A 338 -24.97 14.95 -14.86
C SER A 338 -25.90 16.14 -14.66
N PHE A 339 -25.38 17.27 -14.19
CA PHE A 339 -26.16 18.49 -13.99
C PHE A 339 -26.61 19.11 -15.32
N ILE A 340 -25.72 19.17 -16.31
CA ILE A 340 -26.05 19.66 -17.66
C ILE A 340 -27.14 18.80 -18.29
N MET A 341 -27.03 17.47 -18.22
CA MET A 341 -28.05 16.56 -18.77
C MET A 341 -29.41 16.75 -18.11
N LYS A 342 -29.44 16.98 -16.79
CA LYS A 342 -30.67 17.29 -16.06
C LYS A 342 -31.32 18.60 -16.53
N LEU A 343 -30.53 19.60 -16.92
CA LEU A 343 -31.03 20.87 -17.44
C LEU A 343 -31.53 20.76 -18.89
N SER A 344 -30.87 19.96 -19.72
CA SER A 344 -31.18 19.84 -21.16
C SER A 344 -32.44 19.06 -21.52
N ARG A 345 -33.12 18.40 -20.56
CA ARG A 345 -34.41 17.67 -20.72
C ARG A 345 -34.53 16.89 -22.04
N PHE A 346 -33.54 16.07 -22.39
CA PHE A 346 -33.60 15.27 -23.61
C PHE A 346 -34.65 14.15 -23.51
N GLN A 347 -35.44 13.95 -24.57
CA GLN A 347 -36.48 12.91 -24.60
C GLN A 347 -35.93 11.50 -24.87
N ASN A 348 -34.71 11.36 -25.40
CA ASN A 348 -34.13 10.06 -25.78
C ASN A 348 -32.99 9.63 -24.83
N ILE A 349 -33.25 8.56 -24.08
CA ILE A 349 -32.38 7.99 -23.04
C ILE A 349 -31.02 7.57 -23.60
N LYS A 350 -30.97 6.95 -24.79
CA LYS A 350 -29.70 6.48 -25.38
C LYS A 350 -28.80 7.67 -25.74
N ARG A 351 -29.39 8.74 -26.28
CA ARG A 351 -28.67 9.95 -26.64
C ARG A 351 -28.19 10.71 -25.41
N GLU A 352 -29.00 10.74 -24.35
CA GLU A 352 -28.63 11.32 -23.06
C GLU A 352 -27.36 10.67 -22.49
N ILE A 353 -27.31 9.34 -22.46
CA ILE A 353 -26.15 8.59 -21.95
C ILE A 353 -24.89 8.86 -22.79
N ILE A 354 -24.99 8.81 -24.13
CA ILE A 354 -23.84 9.04 -25.02
C ILE A 354 -23.31 10.47 -24.86
N LEU A 355 -24.20 11.47 -24.77
CA LEU A 355 -23.81 12.86 -24.54
C LEU A 355 -23.18 13.04 -23.16
N GLU A 356 -23.72 12.41 -22.11
CA GLU A 356 -23.13 12.48 -20.77
C GLU A 356 -21.70 11.92 -20.75
N ILE A 357 -21.47 10.76 -21.38
CA ILE A 357 -20.14 10.15 -21.50
C ILE A 357 -19.19 11.08 -22.26
N ALA A 358 -19.62 11.62 -23.41
CA ALA A 358 -18.79 12.51 -24.22
C ALA A 358 -18.40 13.78 -23.45
N ILE A 359 -19.37 14.43 -22.78
CA ILE A 359 -19.14 15.62 -21.96
C ILE A 359 -18.19 15.30 -20.81
N MET A 360 -18.39 14.18 -20.12
CA MET A 360 -17.53 13.77 -19.00
C MET A 360 -16.08 13.57 -19.45
N ILE A 361 -15.84 12.91 -20.59
CA ILE A 361 -14.49 12.68 -21.12
C ILE A 361 -13.83 14.01 -21.51
N ILE A 362 -14.56 14.88 -22.23
CA ILE A 362 -14.04 16.20 -22.67
C ILE A 362 -13.70 17.07 -21.45
N LEU A 363 -14.62 17.18 -20.49
CA LEU A 363 -14.40 17.94 -19.27
C LEU A 363 -13.26 17.38 -18.42
N THR A 364 -13.15 16.06 -18.28
CA THR A 364 -12.05 15.44 -17.53
C THR A 364 -10.71 15.78 -18.17
N LYS A 365 -10.59 15.72 -19.51
CA LYS A 365 -9.38 16.13 -20.23
C LYS A 365 -9.10 17.62 -20.06
N TRP A 366 -10.12 18.47 -20.18
CA TRP A 366 -9.98 19.93 -20.03
C TRP A 366 -9.54 20.33 -18.61
N ILE A 367 -10.23 19.80 -17.58
CA ILE A 367 -9.87 20.02 -16.17
C ILE A 367 -8.47 19.51 -15.89
N LYS A 368 -8.13 18.29 -16.35
CA LYS A 368 -6.78 17.75 -16.16
C LYS A 368 -5.70 18.62 -16.82
N SER A 369 -5.97 19.15 -18.02
CA SER A 369 -5.04 20.05 -18.71
C SER A 369 -4.91 21.42 -18.04
N TYR A 370 -5.95 21.91 -17.36
CA TYR A 370 -5.96 23.21 -16.69
C TYR A 370 -5.36 23.14 -15.27
N ILE A 371 -5.64 22.04 -14.55
CA ILE A 371 -5.19 21.83 -13.16
C ILE A 371 -3.74 21.31 -13.09
N LEU A 372 -3.18 20.69 -14.15
CA LEU A 372 -1.78 20.22 -14.16
C LEU A 372 -0.87 21.03 -15.09
N TYR A 373 -0.11 21.94 -14.49
CA TYR A 373 1.32 22.09 -14.81
C TYR A 373 2.20 21.18 -13.91
N SER A 374 1.64 20.55 -12.87
CA SER A 374 2.38 19.60 -12.02
C SER A 374 2.55 18.25 -12.72
N GLN A 375 3.79 17.75 -12.78
CA GLN A 375 4.16 16.46 -13.37
C GLN A 375 4.28 15.34 -12.33
N ASP A 376 3.71 15.50 -11.13
CA ASP A 376 3.92 14.55 -10.01
C ASP A 376 3.36 13.13 -10.34
N ASP A 377 2.17 13.04 -10.92
CA ASP A 377 1.52 11.77 -11.36
C ASP A 377 1.96 11.26 -12.74
N ALA A 378 2.77 12.02 -13.47
CA ALA A 378 3.15 11.67 -14.84
C ALA A 378 3.92 10.33 -14.88
N HIS A 379 4.65 10.00 -13.81
CA HIS A 379 5.44 8.77 -13.73
C HIS A 379 4.56 7.50 -13.77
N VAL A 380 3.41 7.46 -13.09
CA VAL A 380 2.51 6.29 -13.10
C VAL A 380 1.95 6.03 -14.50
N PHE A 381 1.53 7.09 -15.18
CA PHE A 381 1.06 6.99 -16.58
C PHE A 381 2.19 6.64 -17.54
N ASN A 382 3.41 7.14 -17.31
CA ASN A 382 4.59 6.77 -18.09
C ASN A 382 4.94 5.29 -17.89
N ILE A 383 4.82 4.75 -16.68
CA ILE A 383 4.99 3.31 -16.41
C ILE A 383 3.95 2.50 -17.20
N LEU A 384 2.67 2.86 -17.13
CA LEU A 384 1.63 2.18 -17.90
C LEU A 384 1.89 2.28 -19.42
N LYS A 385 2.31 3.47 -19.89
CA LYS A 385 2.69 3.70 -21.29
C LYS A 385 3.88 2.83 -21.69
N SER A 386 4.90 2.70 -20.86
CA SER A 386 6.08 1.84 -21.11
C SER A 386 5.74 0.35 -21.17
N LYS A 387 4.65 -0.07 -20.53
CA LYS A 387 4.15 -1.45 -20.59
C LYS A 387 3.29 -1.71 -21.82
N LEU A 388 2.57 -0.71 -22.31
CA LEU A 388 1.68 -0.84 -23.47
C LEU A 388 2.33 -0.42 -24.80
N THR A 389 3.48 0.27 -24.76
CA THR A 389 4.20 0.82 -25.92
C THR A 389 5.71 0.73 -25.69
N ASP A 390 6.52 0.99 -26.72
CA ASP A 390 7.99 0.98 -26.63
C ASP A 390 8.61 2.19 -25.91
N TYR A 391 7.82 2.95 -25.14
CA TYR A 391 8.32 4.11 -24.40
C TYR A 391 9.25 3.67 -23.27
N ARG A 392 10.47 4.22 -23.24
CA ARG A 392 11.46 3.96 -22.18
C ARG A 392 12.13 5.26 -21.78
N ASP A 393 12.20 5.51 -20.49
CA ASP A 393 13.00 6.57 -19.88
C ASP A 393 13.66 6.03 -18.61
N PHE A 394 14.57 6.80 -18.01
CA PHE A 394 15.30 6.39 -16.81
C PHE A 394 14.35 5.96 -15.67
N HIS A 395 13.31 6.75 -15.44
CA HIS A 395 12.37 6.54 -14.35
C HIS A 395 11.53 5.28 -14.56
N THR A 396 10.98 5.07 -15.75
CA THR A 396 10.18 3.88 -16.08
C THR A 396 11.01 2.62 -16.08
N MET A 397 12.26 2.65 -16.56
CA MET A 397 13.16 1.50 -16.50
C MET A 397 13.55 1.13 -15.07
N LEU A 398 13.70 2.10 -14.15
CA LEU A 398 13.95 1.83 -12.73
C LEU A 398 12.86 0.95 -12.10
N TYR A 399 11.60 1.14 -12.52
CA TYR A 399 10.46 0.34 -12.06
C TYR A 399 10.31 -0.95 -12.87
N THR A 400 10.23 -0.86 -14.19
CA THR A 400 9.92 -1.99 -15.07
C THR A 400 10.98 -3.08 -15.12
N CYS A 401 12.21 -2.80 -14.66
CA CYS A 401 13.27 -3.79 -14.48
C CYS A 401 13.18 -4.59 -13.18
N SER A 402 12.26 -4.24 -12.27
CA SER A 402 11.99 -5.00 -11.05
C SER A 402 10.82 -5.96 -11.29
N PRO A 403 10.88 -7.21 -10.80
CA PRO A 403 9.87 -8.23 -11.07
C PRO A 403 8.47 -7.85 -10.53
N GLU A 404 8.41 -6.99 -9.52
CA GLU A 404 7.16 -6.53 -8.89
C GLU A 404 6.30 -5.66 -9.84
N PHE A 405 6.94 -5.02 -10.83
CA PHE A 405 6.25 -4.21 -11.85
C PHE A 405 6.07 -4.97 -13.16
N ASP A 406 6.38 -6.27 -13.19
CA ASP A 406 6.13 -7.10 -14.36
C ASP A 406 4.75 -7.75 -14.35
N PHE A 407 4.35 -8.35 -15.46
CA PHE A 407 3.11 -9.12 -15.50
C PHE A 407 3.12 -10.23 -14.44
N LEU A 408 1.92 -10.54 -13.91
CA LEU A 408 1.73 -11.61 -12.95
C LEU A 408 2.35 -12.92 -13.47
N GLN A 409 3.21 -13.51 -12.66
CA GLN A 409 3.88 -14.75 -13.01
C GLN A 409 2.88 -15.90 -13.10
N TYR A 410 3.14 -16.87 -13.99
CA TYR A 410 2.28 -18.06 -14.14
C TYR A 410 2.07 -18.81 -12.81
N LYS A 411 3.09 -18.80 -11.93
CA LYS A 411 3.02 -19.39 -10.58
C LYS A 411 1.85 -18.84 -9.74
N THR A 412 1.55 -17.55 -9.84
CA THR A 412 0.41 -16.95 -9.14
C THR A 412 -0.92 -17.46 -9.70
N TYR A 413 -1.05 -17.57 -11.03
CA TYR A 413 -2.25 -18.14 -11.66
C TYR A 413 -2.44 -19.61 -11.30
N GLU A 414 -1.36 -20.39 -11.31
CA GLU A 414 -1.39 -21.79 -10.92
C GLU A 414 -1.84 -21.95 -9.46
N ALA A 415 -1.34 -21.12 -8.55
CA ALA A 415 -1.73 -21.13 -7.14
C ALA A 415 -3.25 -20.91 -6.96
N ILE A 416 -3.81 -19.85 -7.55
CA ILE A 416 -5.23 -19.52 -7.41
C ILE A 416 -6.16 -20.50 -8.16
N ILE A 417 -5.65 -21.23 -9.16
CA ILE A 417 -6.38 -22.29 -9.83
C ILE A 417 -6.41 -23.56 -8.97
N ARG A 418 -5.26 -23.97 -8.43
CA ARG A 418 -5.14 -25.18 -7.59
C ARG A 418 -5.94 -25.07 -6.29
N THR A 419 -6.03 -23.87 -5.70
CA THR A 419 -6.87 -23.62 -4.52
C THR A 419 -8.36 -23.48 -4.85
N LEU A 420 -8.76 -23.61 -6.13
CA LEU A 420 -10.12 -23.42 -6.66
C LEU A 420 -10.67 -21.99 -6.55
N LEU A 421 -9.87 -20.99 -6.17
CA LEU A 421 -10.32 -19.61 -6.06
C LEU A 421 -10.77 -19.04 -7.41
N LEU A 422 -9.92 -19.12 -8.44
CA LEU A 422 -10.26 -18.60 -9.77
C LEU A 422 -11.41 -19.38 -10.44
N PRO A 423 -11.39 -20.74 -10.46
CA PRO A 423 -12.50 -21.53 -11.00
C PRO A 423 -13.84 -21.22 -10.34
N THR A 424 -13.87 -21.05 -9.01
CA THR A 424 -15.11 -20.75 -8.29
C THR A 424 -15.60 -19.34 -8.57
N ALA A 425 -14.71 -18.35 -8.65
CA ALA A 425 -15.07 -16.99 -9.05
C ALA A 425 -15.68 -16.94 -10.46
N ILE A 426 -15.08 -17.65 -11.43
CA ILE A 426 -15.62 -17.75 -12.81
C ILE A 426 -16.98 -18.44 -12.82
N LEU A 427 -17.11 -19.58 -12.12
CA LEU A 427 -18.38 -20.31 -12.02
C LEU A 427 -19.50 -19.43 -11.45
N VAL A 428 -19.20 -18.69 -10.38
CA VAL A 428 -20.12 -17.73 -9.77
C VAL A 428 -20.51 -16.63 -10.73
N GLY A 429 -19.56 -16.05 -11.46
CA GLY A 429 -19.84 -15.04 -12.48
C GLY A 429 -20.80 -15.57 -13.55
N MET A 430 -20.56 -16.79 -14.04
CA MET A 430 -21.46 -17.46 -15.00
C MET A 430 -22.85 -17.70 -14.41
N LEU A 431 -22.94 -18.17 -13.16
CA LEU A 431 -24.23 -18.40 -12.48
C LEU A 431 -25.00 -17.09 -12.25
N ALA A 432 -24.31 -16.00 -11.90
CA ALA A 432 -24.92 -14.67 -11.75
C ALA A 432 -25.48 -14.17 -13.09
N LEU A 433 -24.70 -14.29 -14.18
CA LEU A 433 -25.16 -13.94 -15.53
C LEU A 433 -26.36 -14.79 -15.97
N TYR A 434 -26.32 -16.11 -15.75
CA TYR A 434 -27.43 -17.00 -16.04
C TYR A 434 -28.69 -16.63 -15.25
N TYR A 435 -28.52 -16.30 -13.96
CA TYR A 435 -29.63 -15.84 -13.12
C TYR A 435 -30.22 -14.53 -13.65
N TRP A 436 -29.40 -13.53 -13.99
CA TRP A 436 -29.90 -12.28 -14.57
C TRP A 436 -30.59 -12.50 -15.91
N TYR A 437 -30.09 -13.40 -16.77
CA TYR A 437 -30.73 -13.78 -18.02
C TYR A 437 -32.11 -14.43 -17.79
N ARG A 438 -32.22 -15.37 -16.86
CA ARG A 438 -33.50 -15.98 -16.50
C ARG A 438 -34.47 -14.95 -15.92
N ASN A 439 -33.97 -14.07 -15.06
CA ASN A 439 -34.76 -13.03 -14.41
C ASN A 439 -35.22 -11.97 -15.43
N PHE A 440 -34.42 -11.67 -16.45
CA PHE A 440 -34.78 -10.79 -17.56
C PHE A 440 -35.96 -11.34 -18.39
N LYS A 441 -36.11 -12.67 -18.49
CA LYS A 441 -37.29 -13.27 -19.14
C LYS A 441 -38.58 -13.12 -18.32
N THR A 442 -38.47 -12.93 -17.00
CA THR A 442 -39.63 -12.87 -16.09
C THR A 442 -39.94 -11.47 -15.58
N ASN A 443 -38.92 -10.61 -15.46
CA ASN A 443 -38.99 -9.26 -14.93
C ASN A 443 -38.34 -8.29 -15.92
N ASP A 444 -38.94 -7.11 -16.08
CA ASP A 444 -38.41 -6.08 -16.97
C ASP A 444 -37.08 -5.49 -16.45
N TYR A 445 -36.27 -5.03 -17.40
CA TYR A 445 -35.07 -4.26 -17.09
C TYR A 445 -35.45 -2.91 -16.46
N PRO A 446 -34.76 -2.43 -15.39
CA PRO A 446 -33.52 -2.93 -14.79
C PRO A 446 -33.69 -3.86 -13.58
N LEU A 447 -34.94 -4.22 -13.20
CA LEU A 447 -35.25 -5.01 -12.00
C LEU A 447 -34.72 -6.45 -12.04
N CYS A 448 -34.31 -6.92 -13.22
CA CYS A 448 -33.69 -8.22 -13.40
C CYS A 448 -32.27 -8.32 -12.79
N ILE A 449 -31.56 -7.21 -12.64
CA ILE A 449 -30.16 -7.15 -12.19
C ILE A 449 -30.08 -6.70 -10.72
N GLU A 450 -29.32 -7.44 -9.93
CA GLU A 450 -29.06 -7.08 -8.53
C GLU A 450 -27.86 -6.13 -8.46
N ALA A 451 -28.13 -4.86 -8.12
CA ALA A 451 -27.15 -3.78 -8.14
C ALA A 451 -25.94 -4.02 -7.21
N ASP A 452 -26.18 -4.61 -6.03
CA ASP A 452 -25.14 -4.99 -5.07
C ASP A 452 -24.19 -6.05 -5.66
N VAL A 453 -24.70 -6.96 -6.47
CA VAL A 453 -23.91 -8.04 -7.11
C VAL A 453 -23.19 -7.52 -8.34
N ALA A 454 -23.85 -6.67 -9.12
CA ALA A 454 -23.25 -6.02 -10.29
C ALA A 454 -22.08 -5.10 -9.89
N TYR A 455 -22.12 -4.53 -8.67
CA TYR A 455 -20.98 -3.84 -8.08
C TYR A 455 -19.87 -4.82 -7.64
N ASN A 456 -20.24 -5.99 -7.12
CA ASN A 456 -19.34 -6.98 -6.52
C ASN A 456 -19.04 -8.21 -7.41
N VAL A 457 -19.05 -8.09 -8.74
CA VAL A 457 -19.08 -9.24 -9.69
C VAL A 457 -18.00 -10.32 -9.43
N ALA A 458 -16.95 -10.03 -8.66
CA ALA A 458 -15.93 -10.99 -8.21
C ALA A 458 -16.26 -11.82 -6.94
N GLY A 459 -17.28 -11.48 -6.12
CA GLY A 459 -17.36 -11.93 -4.71
C GLY A 459 -18.45 -12.94 -4.31
N ALA A 460 -19.25 -13.48 -5.23
CA ALA A 460 -20.49 -14.19 -4.87
C ALA A 460 -20.37 -15.72 -4.72
N VAL A 461 -19.30 -16.25 -4.08
CA VAL A 461 -19.15 -17.69 -3.85
C VAL A 461 -20.05 -18.16 -2.68
N CYS A 462 -20.79 -19.25 -2.88
CA CYS A 462 -21.59 -19.95 -1.85
C CYS A 462 -22.69 -19.14 -1.15
N SER A 463 -23.34 -18.22 -1.86
CA SER A 463 -24.54 -17.55 -1.35
C SER A 463 -25.73 -18.50 -1.28
N LYS A 464 -26.32 -18.64 -0.09
CA LYS A 464 -27.62 -19.31 0.11
C LYS A 464 -28.69 -18.71 -0.81
N ARG A 465 -28.63 -17.38 -0.99
CA ARG A 465 -29.53 -16.60 -1.86
C ARG A 465 -29.43 -17.03 -3.32
N TYR A 466 -28.25 -17.37 -3.84
CA TYR A 466 -28.09 -17.79 -5.26
C TYR A 466 -28.43 -19.26 -5.47
N LEU A 467 -28.05 -20.15 -4.55
CA LEU A 467 -28.42 -21.56 -4.65
C LEU A 467 -29.95 -21.72 -4.64
N GLU A 468 -30.67 -20.94 -3.82
CA GLU A 468 -32.13 -20.84 -3.84
C GLU A 468 -32.69 -20.42 -5.20
N LYS A 469 -32.08 -19.38 -5.78
CA LYS A 469 -32.52 -18.73 -7.02
C LYS A 469 -32.20 -19.51 -8.30
N VAL A 470 -31.12 -20.30 -8.30
CA VAL A 470 -30.73 -21.16 -9.42
C VAL A 470 -31.57 -22.45 -9.47
N GLY A 471 -32.35 -22.75 -8.43
CA GLY A 471 -33.31 -23.87 -8.40
C GLY A 471 -32.89 -25.02 -7.48
N LEU A 472 -31.78 -24.90 -6.76
CA LEU A 472 -31.37 -25.87 -5.74
C LEU A 472 -32.14 -25.61 -4.43
N LYS A 473 -33.37 -26.12 -4.35
CA LYS A 473 -34.24 -25.91 -3.17
C LYS A 473 -33.88 -26.77 -1.95
N GLY A 474 -33.24 -27.93 -2.13
CA GLY A 474 -32.94 -28.85 -1.03
C GLY A 474 -31.75 -28.39 -0.16
N GLU A 475 -31.96 -28.23 1.15
CA GLU A 475 -30.89 -27.86 2.10
C GLU A 475 -29.74 -28.87 2.11
N LEU A 476 -30.06 -30.17 2.02
CA LEU A 476 -29.08 -31.27 1.93
C LEU A 476 -28.16 -31.14 0.71
N MET A 477 -28.70 -30.75 -0.45
CA MET A 477 -27.92 -30.59 -1.68
C MET A 477 -26.99 -29.38 -1.59
N ARG A 478 -27.39 -28.30 -0.92
CA ARG A 478 -26.53 -27.14 -0.68
C ARG A 478 -25.40 -27.46 0.29
N LEU A 479 -25.72 -28.19 1.35
CA LEU A 479 -24.73 -28.66 2.31
C LEU A 479 -23.71 -29.58 1.62
N ALA A 480 -24.17 -30.49 0.75
CA ALA A 480 -23.29 -31.35 -0.03
C ALA A 480 -22.35 -30.57 -0.96
N ILE A 481 -22.85 -29.56 -1.68
CA ILE A 481 -22.02 -28.69 -2.54
C ILE A 481 -20.99 -27.92 -1.71
N PHE A 482 -21.40 -27.38 -0.56
CA PHE A 482 -20.50 -26.70 0.35
C PHE A 482 -19.39 -27.62 0.85
N ILE A 483 -19.73 -28.84 1.28
CA ILE A 483 -18.75 -29.84 1.75
C ILE A 483 -17.81 -30.25 0.61
N LEU A 484 -18.34 -30.46 -0.60
CA LEU A 484 -17.53 -30.81 -1.77
C LEU A 484 -16.55 -29.71 -2.14
N LEU A 485 -17.02 -28.45 -2.14
CA LEU A 485 -16.15 -27.30 -2.36
C LEU A 485 -15.08 -27.22 -1.27
N LEU A 486 -15.48 -27.35 -0.01
CA LEU A 486 -14.58 -27.31 1.14
C LEU A 486 -13.49 -28.38 1.06
N GLY A 487 -13.86 -29.61 0.70
CA GLY A 487 -12.91 -30.70 0.48
C GLY A 487 -11.94 -30.41 -0.67
N GLY A 488 -12.46 -29.93 -1.80
CA GLY A 488 -11.64 -29.58 -2.97
C GLY A 488 -10.65 -28.46 -2.70
N MET A 489 -11.09 -27.37 -2.07
CA MET A 489 -10.20 -26.24 -1.75
C MET A 489 -9.18 -26.58 -0.66
N SER A 490 -9.56 -27.41 0.32
CA SER A 490 -8.68 -27.77 1.44
C SER A 490 -7.57 -28.73 1.02
N TYR A 491 -7.77 -29.56 0.01
CA TYR A 491 -6.77 -30.53 -0.45
C TYR A 491 -5.42 -29.87 -0.80
N HIS A 492 -5.43 -28.82 -1.63
CA HIS A 492 -4.22 -28.04 -1.91
C HIS A 492 -4.03 -26.86 -0.96
N GLY A 493 -5.11 -26.31 -0.40
CA GLY A 493 -5.05 -25.14 0.47
C GLY A 493 -4.32 -25.42 1.80
N VAL A 494 -4.54 -26.59 2.40
CA VAL A 494 -3.90 -26.95 3.68
C VAL A 494 -2.40 -27.18 3.51
N ASP A 495 -1.99 -27.86 2.44
CA ASP A 495 -0.58 -28.10 2.10
C ASP A 495 0.17 -26.77 1.96
N ARG A 496 -0.38 -25.85 1.16
CA ARG A 496 0.20 -24.50 0.99
C ARG A 496 0.26 -23.70 2.29
N PHE A 497 -0.78 -23.77 3.12
CA PHE A 497 -0.79 -23.11 4.42
C PHE A 497 0.26 -23.70 5.38
N GLN A 498 0.52 -25.01 5.30
CA GLN A 498 1.57 -25.68 6.07
C GLN A 498 2.96 -25.33 5.56
N GLU A 499 3.17 -25.32 4.23
CA GLU A 499 4.43 -24.88 3.61
C GLU A 499 4.79 -23.45 4.03
N GLU A 500 3.82 -22.54 3.99
CA GLU A 500 4.02 -21.14 4.39
C GLU A 500 4.42 -21.01 5.86
N ARG A 501 3.79 -21.77 6.77
CA ARG A 501 4.15 -21.78 8.19
C ARG A 501 5.45 -22.52 8.51
N GLY A 502 5.81 -23.50 7.68
CA GLY A 502 7.01 -24.31 7.84
C GLY A 502 8.29 -23.60 7.43
N PHE A 503 8.19 -22.45 6.75
CA PHE A 503 9.34 -21.62 6.44
C PHE A 503 9.94 -21.05 7.72
N ILE A 504 11.21 -21.37 7.97
CA ILE A 504 12.02 -20.81 9.06
C ILE A 504 13.26 -20.20 8.41
N GLY A 505 13.42 -18.89 8.55
CA GLY A 505 14.54 -18.11 8.06
C GLY A 505 15.23 -17.35 9.20
N GLU A 506 16.37 -16.75 8.87
CA GLU A 506 17.14 -15.91 9.78
C GLU A 506 17.63 -14.68 9.01
N TYR A 507 17.41 -13.49 9.57
CA TYR A 507 17.91 -12.26 8.98
C TYR A 507 19.37 -12.03 9.37
N SER A 508 20.27 -11.93 8.38
CA SER A 508 21.66 -11.54 8.59
C SER A 508 22.14 -10.63 7.46
N ASN A 509 22.82 -9.54 7.82
CA ASN A 509 23.48 -8.63 6.89
C ASN A 509 24.65 -7.91 7.58
N ILE A 510 25.74 -8.65 7.76
CA ILE A 510 26.93 -8.22 8.51
C ILE A 510 27.60 -7.01 7.82
N GLU A 511 27.65 -6.98 6.49
CA GLU A 511 28.30 -5.89 5.75
C GLU A 511 27.54 -4.56 5.92
N GLN A 512 26.21 -4.60 6.03
CA GLN A 512 25.43 -3.40 6.28
C GLN A 512 25.51 -2.96 7.74
N GLU A 513 25.60 -3.91 8.68
CA GLU A 513 25.84 -3.64 10.11
C GLU A 513 27.15 -2.87 10.29
N GLU A 514 28.24 -3.41 9.75
CA GLU A 514 29.58 -2.81 9.81
C GLU A 514 29.59 -1.39 9.23
N LEU A 515 28.91 -1.18 8.10
CA LEU A 515 28.77 0.13 7.49
C LEU A 515 28.08 1.12 8.46
N PHE A 516 26.99 0.72 9.11
CA PHE A 516 26.22 1.60 9.99
C PHE A 516 26.94 1.86 11.32
N GLU A 517 27.63 0.88 11.87
CA GLU A 517 28.50 1.05 13.03
C GLU A 517 29.67 1.99 12.71
N TRP A 518 30.29 1.84 11.54
CA TRP A 518 31.33 2.76 11.07
C TRP A 518 30.79 4.19 10.92
N ILE A 519 29.61 4.38 10.32
CA ILE A 519 28.99 5.71 10.19
C ILE A 519 28.75 6.33 11.57
N LYS A 520 28.21 5.57 12.53
CA LYS A 520 27.92 6.05 13.89
C LYS A 520 29.20 6.53 14.60
N SER A 521 30.28 5.78 14.46
CA SER A 521 31.55 6.00 15.19
C SER A 521 32.49 6.99 14.51
N ASN A 522 32.54 7.03 13.17
CA ASN A 522 33.56 7.77 12.41
C ASN A 522 33.06 9.02 11.69
N THR A 523 31.75 9.32 11.72
CA THR A 523 31.20 10.49 11.01
C THR A 523 30.46 11.45 11.94
N PRO A 524 30.54 12.78 11.71
CA PRO A 524 29.83 13.75 12.53
C PRO A 524 28.31 13.63 12.36
N LYS A 525 27.54 14.04 13.38
CA LYS A 525 26.05 13.96 13.36
C LYS A 525 25.39 14.72 12.20
N HIS A 526 26.05 15.75 11.69
CA HIS A 526 25.57 16.56 10.56
C HIS A 526 26.12 16.08 9.19
N ALA A 527 26.83 14.95 9.14
CA ALA A 527 27.31 14.37 7.89
C ALA A 527 26.14 13.97 7.00
N VAL A 528 26.19 14.39 5.75
CA VAL A 528 25.09 14.20 4.79
C VAL A 528 25.42 13.06 3.85
N PHE A 529 24.49 12.10 3.74
CA PHE A 529 24.66 10.90 2.92
C PHE A 529 23.78 10.90 1.67
N ALA A 530 24.30 10.30 0.60
CA ALA A 530 23.56 10.00 -0.62
C ALA A 530 23.89 8.57 -1.10
N GLY A 531 22.97 7.95 -1.83
CA GLY A 531 23.18 6.59 -2.34
C GLY A 531 21.88 5.96 -2.82
N LYS A 532 21.81 4.63 -2.84
CA LYS A 532 20.58 3.91 -3.19
C LYS A 532 19.45 4.26 -2.23
N MET A 533 18.29 4.63 -2.76
CA MET A 533 17.13 5.07 -1.97
C MET A 533 16.76 4.11 -0.82
N SER A 534 16.78 2.80 -1.10
CA SER A 534 16.44 1.77 -0.11
C SER A 534 17.39 1.72 1.07
N LEU A 535 18.68 1.99 0.83
CA LEU A 535 19.72 2.03 1.87
C LEU A 535 19.67 3.35 2.63
N MET A 536 19.38 4.47 1.97
CA MET A 536 19.32 5.79 2.61
C MET A 536 18.24 5.87 3.70
N ALA A 537 17.05 5.30 3.46
CA ALA A 537 16.02 5.24 4.50
C ALA A 537 16.49 4.47 5.76
N ASN A 538 17.20 3.38 5.55
CA ASN A 538 17.71 2.53 6.61
C ASN A 538 18.91 3.18 7.35
N LEU A 539 19.79 3.85 6.61
CA LEU A 539 20.87 4.66 7.14
C LEU A 539 20.33 5.78 8.02
N MET A 540 19.29 6.49 7.56
CA MET A 540 18.65 7.55 8.32
C MET A 540 18.03 7.01 9.62
N LEU A 541 17.28 5.91 9.54
CA LEU A 541 16.71 5.23 10.71
C LEU A 541 17.78 4.84 11.72
N SER A 542 18.79 4.09 11.27
CA SER A 542 19.77 3.46 12.16
C SER A 542 20.77 4.47 12.73
N THR A 543 21.20 5.46 11.95
CA THR A 543 22.32 6.37 12.30
C THR A 543 21.89 7.80 12.62
N LYS A 544 20.63 8.18 12.34
CA LYS A 544 20.09 9.54 12.47
C LYS A 544 20.92 10.60 11.73
N ARG A 545 21.56 10.20 10.62
CA ARG A 545 22.31 11.12 9.74
C ARG A 545 21.38 11.65 8.64
N PRO A 546 21.51 12.93 8.25
CA PRO A 546 20.75 13.48 7.14
C PRO A 546 21.03 12.76 5.80
N ILE A 547 19.98 12.60 5.00
CA ILE A 547 20.04 11.99 3.66
C ILE A 547 19.55 12.96 2.59
N VAL A 548 20.12 12.87 1.38
CA VAL A 548 19.77 13.75 0.25
C VAL A 548 18.62 13.23 -0.58
N ASN A 549 18.53 11.91 -0.73
CA ASN A 549 17.51 11.22 -1.50
C ASN A 549 16.94 10.06 -0.68
N ASN A 550 15.65 9.78 -0.85
CA ASN A 550 14.91 8.79 -0.08
C ASN A 550 13.90 8.05 -1.00
N PRO A 551 13.23 6.99 -0.51
CA PRO A 551 12.29 6.19 -1.31
C PRO A 551 11.02 6.92 -1.79
N TYR A 552 10.71 8.12 -1.28
CA TYR A 552 9.55 8.89 -1.71
C TYR A 552 9.75 9.46 -3.12
N TYR A 553 9.29 8.72 -4.12
CA TYR A 553 9.54 8.98 -5.54
C TYR A 553 8.38 9.69 -6.25
N GLU A 554 7.33 10.06 -5.53
CA GLU A 554 6.10 10.64 -6.07
C GLU A 554 6.24 12.11 -6.43
N SER A 555 7.10 12.84 -5.71
CA SER A 555 7.42 14.22 -6.05
C SER A 555 8.43 14.30 -7.19
N LYS A 556 8.18 15.15 -8.19
CA LYS A 556 9.15 15.44 -9.25
C LYS A 556 10.51 15.89 -8.69
N GLU A 557 10.51 16.75 -7.67
CA GLU A 557 11.74 17.24 -7.05
C GLU A 557 12.60 16.08 -6.53
N MET A 558 11.98 15.10 -5.87
CA MET A 558 12.68 13.93 -5.33
C MET A 558 13.19 12.99 -6.42
N ARG A 559 12.45 12.84 -7.52
CA ARG A 559 12.92 12.11 -8.70
C ARG A 559 14.15 12.77 -9.31
N ASP A 560 14.11 14.09 -9.48
CA ASP A 560 15.20 14.87 -10.06
C ASP A 560 16.46 14.81 -9.16
N ARG A 561 16.28 14.91 -7.83
CA ARG A 561 17.37 14.74 -6.84
C ARG A 561 17.98 13.34 -6.91
N THR A 562 17.14 12.31 -6.92
CA THR A 562 17.60 10.92 -7.01
C THR A 562 18.33 10.66 -8.32
N MET A 563 17.82 11.17 -9.44
CA MET A 563 18.47 11.05 -10.74
C MET A 563 19.86 11.71 -10.73
N LYS A 564 20.02 12.88 -10.10
CA LYS A 564 21.34 13.50 -9.89
C LYS A 564 22.28 12.65 -9.05
N VAL A 565 21.80 12.03 -7.97
CA VAL A 565 22.62 11.11 -7.16
C VAL A 565 23.04 9.90 -7.99
N TYR A 566 22.15 9.39 -8.83
CA TYR A 566 22.39 8.19 -9.62
C TYR A 566 23.30 8.47 -10.84
N GLU A 567 23.67 9.72 -11.13
CA GLU A 567 24.68 10.06 -12.15
C GLU A 567 26.01 9.33 -11.94
N ILE A 568 26.30 8.92 -10.70
CA ILE A 568 27.50 8.12 -10.37
C ILE A 568 27.53 6.75 -11.08
N PHE A 569 26.36 6.22 -11.45
CA PHE A 569 26.23 4.96 -12.19
C PHE A 569 26.30 5.13 -13.71
N SER A 570 26.45 6.35 -14.21
CA SER A 570 26.53 6.66 -15.63
C SER A 570 27.96 6.56 -16.18
N ARG A 571 28.15 6.98 -17.45
CA ARG A 571 29.46 7.17 -18.10
C ARG A 571 29.95 8.64 -18.05
N LYS A 572 29.39 9.46 -17.17
CA LYS A 572 29.83 10.86 -16.98
C LYS A 572 31.20 10.91 -16.32
N ASP A 573 31.90 12.03 -16.49
CA ASP A 573 33.22 12.24 -15.92
C ASP A 573 33.12 12.45 -14.40
N ALA A 574 34.08 11.89 -13.64
CA ALA A 574 34.05 11.90 -12.17
C ALA A 574 33.94 13.33 -11.56
N THR A 575 34.61 14.31 -12.17
CA THR A 575 34.59 15.72 -11.73
C THR A 575 33.21 16.37 -11.91
N SER A 576 32.48 16.00 -12.96
CA SER A 576 31.12 16.52 -13.18
C SER A 576 30.17 15.99 -12.11
N VAL A 577 30.21 14.67 -11.85
CA VAL A 577 29.40 14.03 -10.80
C VAL A 577 29.76 14.56 -9.41
N TYR A 578 31.05 14.73 -9.11
CA TYR A 578 31.52 15.34 -7.87
C TYR A 578 30.93 16.74 -7.66
N THR A 579 30.92 17.58 -8.70
CA THR A 579 30.35 18.93 -8.65
C THR A 579 28.83 18.88 -8.45
N SER A 580 28.12 17.99 -9.16
CA SER A 580 26.67 17.77 -8.97
C SER A 580 26.33 17.42 -7.52
N LEU A 581 27.02 16.44 -6.93
CA LEU A 581 26.81 15.99 -5.57
C LEU A 581 27.18 17.07 -4.54
N ARG A 582 28.27 17.80 -4.76
CA ARG A 582 28.69 18.92 -3.90
C ARG A 582 27.69 20.06 -3.90
N ASN A 583 27.09 20.38 -5.05
CA ASN A 583 26.02 21.38 -5.16
C ASN A 583 24.77 20.98 -4.35
N MET A 584 24.53 19.67 -4.17
CA MET A 584 23.49 19.14 -3.29
C MET A 584 23.93 19.02 -1.82
N LYS A 585 25.14 19.51 -1.48
CA LYS A 585 25.73 19.47 -0.13
C LYS A 585 25.92 18.05 0.42
N VAL A 586 26.21 17.08 -0.46
CA VAL A 586 26.54 15.70 -0.07
C VAL A 586 27.94 15.65 0.54
N SER A 587 28.06 15.09 1.74
CA SER A 587 29.37 14.86 2.39
C SER A 587 29.95 13.49 2.01
N TYR A 588 29.09 12.46 1.98
CA TYR A 588 29.45 11.08 1.69
C TYR A 588 28.48 10.45 0.69
N ILE A 589 29.01 9.67 -0.25
CA ILE A 589 28.20 8.83 -1.14
C ILE A 589 28.52 7.35 -0.89
N VAL A 590 27.46 6.55 -0.72
CA VAL A 590 27.56 5.11 -0.48
C VAL A 590 27.29 4.36 -1.77
N LEU A 591 28.25 3.52 -2.17
CA LEU A 591 28.18 2.65 -3.34
C LEU A 591 27.98 1.20 -2.90
N GLU A 592 27.10 0.49 -3.60
CA GLU A 592 26.86 -0.95 -3.41
C GLU A 592 27.46 -1.73 -4.59
N GLU A 593 28.15 -2.84 -4.30
CA GLU A 593 28.75 -3.70 -5.31
C GLU A 593 27.74 -4.10 -6.41
N PRO A 594 26.51 -4.56 -6.08
CA PRO A 594 25.62 -5.09 -7.11
C PRO A 594 25.06 -4.02 -8.05
N LEU A 595 25.05 -2.74 -7.63
CA LEU A 595 24.66 -1.62 -8.49
C LEU A 595 25.81 -1.14 -9.38
N CYS A 596 27.06 -1.19 -8.89
CA CYS A 596 28.22 -0.81 -9.70
C CYS A 596 28.61 -1.89 -10.70
N LEU A 597 28.68 -3.15 -10.28
CA LEU A 597 29.23 -4.25 -11.09
C LEU A 597 28.14 -5.10 -11.76
N GLY A 598 26.88 -4.89 -11.39
CA GLY A 598 25.74 -5.68 -11.84
C GLY A 598 25.64 -7.03 -11.14
N PHE A 599 24.45 -7.61 -11.12
CA PHE A 599 24.28 -9.02 -10.78
C PHE A 599 24.39 -9.88 -12.04
N ALA A 600 24.87 -11.11 -11.89
CA ALA A 600 24.84 -12.12 -12.97
C ALA A 600 23.41 -12.47 -13.42
N ASN A 601 22.40 -12.25 -12.57
CA ASN A 601 21.01 -12.69 -12.78
C ASN A 601 20.04 -11.58 -13.24
N LEU A 602 20.51 -10.35 -13.52
CA LEU A 602 19.59 -9.31 -14.03
C LEU A 602 19.25 -9.55 -15.52
N PRO A 603 18.00 -9.28 -15.93
CA PRO A 603 17.65 -9.24 -17.34
C PRO A 603 18.57 -8.29 -18.12
N ARG A 604 18.88 -8.65 -19.38
CA ARG A 604 19.68 -7.78 -20.25
C ARG A 604 18.98 -6.43 -20.43
N GLY A 605 19.72 -5.32 -20.27
CA GLY A 605 19.18 -3.97 -20.40
C GLY A 605 18.62 -3.39 -19.09
N CYS A 606 18.79 -4.08 -17.96
CA CYS A 606 18.31 -3.63 -16.66
C CYS A 606 19.42 -3.31 -15.65
N GLN A 607 20.69 -3.35 -16.06
CA GLN A 607 21.76 -2.85 -15.19
C GLN A 607 21.66 -1.33 -15.07
N MET A 608 22.12 -0.76 -13.96
CA MET A 608 22.04 0.69 -13.75
C MET A 608 22.75 1.49 -14.86
N ILE A 609 23.82 0.93 -15.43
CA ILE A 609 24.50 1.50 -16.60
C ILE A 609 23.63 1.47 -17.87
N ASP A 610 22.83 0.42 -18.07
CA ASP A 610 21.90 0.30 -19.21
C ASP A 610 20.78 1.34 -19.12
N LEU A 611 20.29 1.61 -17.90
CA LEU A 611 19.29 2.65 -17.65
C LEU A 611 19.82 4.04 -18.03
N TRP A 612 21.09 4.32 -17.73
CA TRP A 612 21.74 5.57 -18.11
C TRP A 612 22.06 5.64 -19.61
N ASP A 613 22.54 4.54 -20.20
CA ASP A 613 22.76 4.42 -21.64
C ASP A 613 21.44 4.61 -22.41
N ALA A 614 20.29 4.24 -21.84
CA ALA A 614 18.98 4.52 -22.44
C ALA A 614 18.58 5.99 -22.28
N ALA A 615 18.87 6.60 -21.11
CA ALA A 615 18.53 7.98 -20.80
C ALA A 615 19.32 9.01 -21.65
N ASP A 616 20.55 8.69 -22.03
CA ASP A 616 21.41 9.55 -22.87
C ASP A 616 21.42 9.15 -24.36
N ASN A 617 20.49 8.29 -24.78
CA ASN A 617 20.42 7.69 -26.12
C ASN A 617 21.72 7.00 -26.56
N GLY A 618 22.51 6.49 -25.62
CA GLY A 618 23.77 5.79 -25.87
C GLY A 618 24.91 6.69 -26.31
N THR A 619 24.78 8.01 -26.17
CA THR A 619 25.77 8.98 -26.65
C THR A 619 27.14 8.80 -25.98
N ALA A 620 27.18 8.63 -24.65
CA ALA A 620 28.43 8.40 -23.95
C ALA A 620 29.03 7.01 -24.23
N LYS A 621 28.16 6.01 -24.48
CA LYS A 621 28.57 4.66 -24.89
C LYS A 621 29.20 4.67 -26.29
N ALA A 622 28.61 5.40 -27.24
CA ALA A 622 29.14 5.57 -28.59
C ALA A 622 30.48 6.32 -28.59
N ALA A 623 30.68 7.25 -27.66
CA ALA A 623 31.95 7.93 -27.42
C ALA A 623 33.00 7.06 -26.68
N ASN A 624 32.72 5.76 -26.47
CA ASN A 624 33.60 4.81 -25.79
C ASN A 624 34.02 5.23 -24.36
N LYS A 625 33.15 5.97 -23.65
CA LYS A 625 33.40 6.34 -22.25
C LYS A 625 33.22 5.12 -21.33
N SER A 626 34.14 4.95 -20.39
CA SER A 626 34.07 3.89 -19.37
C SER A 626 32.97 4.18 -18.33
N PRO A 627 32.33 3.14 -17.77
CA PRO A 627 31.38 3.32 -16.66
C PRO A 627 32.09 3.84 -15.41
N LEU A 628 31.48 4.83 -14.72
CA LEU A 628 32.11 5.52 -13.60
C LEU A 628 32.09 4.69 -12.30
N CYS A 629 30.95 4.09 -11.95
CA CYS A 629 30.79 3.36 -10.67
C CYS A 629 31.84 2.26 -10.46
N PRO A 630 32.12 1.35 -11.43
CA PRO A 630 33.16 0.34 -11.26
C PRO A 630 34.55 0.93 -11.00
N LEU A 631 34.87 2.05 -11.66
CA LEU A 631 36.14 2.76 -11.51
C LEU A 631 36.27 3.38 -10.11
N LEU A 632 35.20 3.97 -9.58
CA LEU A 632 35.20 4.51 -8.22
C LEU A 632 35.17 3.42 -7.14
N PHE A 633 34.51 2.29 -7.42
CA PHE A 633 34.39 1.15 -6.50
C PHE A 633 35.71 0.40 -6.32
N LYS A 634 36.35 -0.07 -7.41
CA LYS A 634 37.60 -0.85 -7.36
C LYS A 634 38.87 -0.05 -7.69
N GLY A 635 38.75 0.97 -8.53
CA GLY A 635 39.87 1.71 -9.12
C GLY A 635 40.22 3.01 -8.39
N ASN A 636 40.60 4.02 -9.17
CA ASN A 636 40.92 5.35 -8.65
C ASN A 636 39.63 6.10 -8.29
N ALA A 637 39.52 6.54 -7.04
CA ALA A 637 38.37 7.28 -6.53
C ALA A 637 38.44 8.79 -6.79
N TYR A 638 39.55 9.35 -7.31
CA TYR A 638 39.68 10.79 -7.54
C TYR A 638 38.54 11.33 -8.44
N PRO A 639 37.92 12.47 -8.10
CA PRO A 639 38.28 13.44 -7.05
C PRO A 639 37.74 13.11 -5.65
N PHE A 640 37.09 11.97 -5.44
CA PHE A 640 36.61 11.54 -4.13
C PHE A 640 37.72 10.90 -3.28
N ARG A 641 37.53 10.88 -1.97
CA ARG A 641 38.38 10.11 -1.04
C ARG A 641 37.62 8.89 -0.54
N ARG A 642 38.22 7.71 -0.70
CA ARG A 642 37.66 6.47 -0.12
C ARG A 642 37.80 6.50 1.40
N ALA A 643 36.68 6.43 2.13
CA ALA A 643 36.63 6.54 3.58
C ALA A 643 36.32 5.21 4.27
N PHE A 644 35.55 4.34 3.63
CA PHE A 644 35.20 3.00 4.12
C PHE A 644 35.09 2.01 2.96
N VAL A 645 35.43 0.76 3.23
CA VAL A 645 35.34 -0.38 2.30
C VAL A 645 35.03 -1.64 3.09
N ASN A 646 34.06 -2.40 2.62
CA ASN A 646 33.93 -3.81 2.93
C ASN A 646 33.52 -4.59 1.67
N ASN A 647 33.06 -5.84 1.82
CA ASN A 647 32.75 -6.71 0.68
C ASN A 647 31.66 -6.11 -0.23
N ASN A 648 30.61 -5.52 0.36
CA ASN A 648 29.44 -5.05 -0.38
C ASN A 648 29.38 -3.53 -0.58
N TYR A 649 30.07 -2.75 0.25
CA TYR A 649 29.92 -1.30 0.31
C TYR A 649 31.24 -0.55 0.22
N VAL A 650 31.23 0.57 -0.51
CA VAL A 650 32.31 1.56 -0.54
C VAL A 650 31.72 2.93 -0.23
N VAL A 651 32.29 3.64 0.75
CA VAL A 651 31.90 5.03 1.07
C VAL A 651 32.96 5.98 0.56
N LEU A 652 32.52 6.95 -0.24
CA LEU A 652 33.35 8.00 -0.81
C LEU A 652 33.00 9.35 -0.16
N GLN A 653 34.01 10.02 0.37
CA GLN A 653 33.93 11.35 0.95
C GLN A 653 34.21 12.41 -0.12
N LEU A 654 33.39 13.47 -0.14
CA LEU A 654 33.55 14.60 -1.05
C LEU A 654 34.37 15.72 -0.42
N ASP A 655 33.98 16.18 0.77
CA ASP A 655 34.67 17.26 1.46
C ASP A 655 35.88 16.70 2.22
N TYR A 656 37.02 16.55 1.54
CA TYR A 656 38.33 16.48 2.18
C TYR A 656 39.06 17.80 1.95
N SER A 657 39.23 18.58 3.01
CA SER A 657 40.02 19.80 3.00
C SER A 657 41.50 19.45 2.88
N TYR A 658 42.09 19.53 1.68
CA TYR A 658 43.54 19.73 1.51
C TYR A 658 43.83 20.53 0.22
N TYR A 659 43.88 21.86 0.35
CA TYR A 659 44.89 22.60 -0.38
C TYR A 659 46.20 22.37 0.38
N VAL A 660 47.06 21.45 -0.09
CA VAL A 660 48.48 21.57 0.20
C VAL A 660 49.05 22.35 -0.97
N GLU A 661 49.17 23.65 -0.80
CA GLU A 661 49.89 24.51 -1.73
C GLU A 661 51.36 24.08 -1.67
N PHE A 662 51.80 23.27 -2.64
CA PHE A 662 53.21 22.93 -2.78
C PHE A 662 53.94 24.19 -3.23
N LYS A 663 54.44 25.00 -2.29
CA LYS A 663 55.42 26.04 -2.60
C LYS A 663 56.73 25.33 -2.96
N PRO A 664 57.18 25.35 -4.23
CA PRO A 664 58.49 24.80 -4.55
C PRO A 664 59.52 25.60 -3.75
N LYS A 665 60.32 24.92 -2.92
CA LYS A 665 61.53 25.55 -2.37
C LYS A 665 62.46 25.80 -3.55
N ILE A 666 62.50 27.07 -3.97
CA ILE A 666 63.56 27.79 -4.66
C ILE A 666 64.65 26.85 -5.21
N SER A 667 64.67 26.71 -6.53
CA SER A 667 65.81 26.24 -7.29
C SER A 667 67.05 27.06 -6.91
N ILE A 668 67.98 26.45 -6.18
CA ILE A 668 69.33 26.97 -6.03
C ILE A 668 70.00 26.83 -7.41
N PRO A 669 70.45 27.92 -8.06
CA PRO A 669 71.25 27.81 -9.28
C PRO A 669 72.61 27.19 -8.93
N LEU A 670 72.92 26.06 -9.56
CA LEU A 670 74.27 25.49 -9.59
C LEU A 670 75.22 26.52 -10.19
N HIS A 671 76.07 27.11 -9.35
CA HIS A 671 77.26 27.82 -9.80
C HIS A 671 78.19 26.81 -10.47
N TYR A 672 78.32 26.89 -11.79
CA TYR A 672 79.48 26.34 -12.49
C TYR A 672 80.65 27.32 -12.28
N GLN A 673 81.70 26.88 -11.60
CA GLN A 673 83.02 27.49 -11.66
C GLN A 673 83.83 26.74 -12.74
N PHE A 674 84.23 27.47 -13.77
CA PHE A 674 85.44 27.21 -14.56
C PHE A 674 86.52 28.17 -14.09
#